data_AF-A0AAW1LHK2-F1
#
_entry.id   AF-A0AAW1LHK2-F1
#
_cell.length_a   1.000
_cell.length_b   1.000
_cell.length_c   1.000
_cell.angle_alpha   90.00
_cell.angle_beta   90.00
_cell.angle_gamma   90.00
#
_symmetry.space_group_name_H-M   'P 1'
#
loop_
_entity.id
_entity.type
_entity.pdbx_description
1 polymer ?
#
loop_
_entity_poly.entity_id
_entity_poly.type
_entity_poly.pdbx_seq_one_letter_code
_entity_poly.pdbx_strand_id
1 'polypeptide(L)'
;MAASPRLLKSDSIADNMPEALRERRYLMKRCFARYVQQGRRLMKLHHLMDELEISIDDQAERAQVLEGTLGYILCSTQEAAVVPPYMAFAVRPNPGYWEYVKVNANDLTVEGINATEYLKLKESIYDESWAKDENALEVDFGALEYSTPRLTLSSSIGKGLNFVSKFLSSELWAEKEAAKPLVEHLLSLQHLDDKLMINDTLNTPAKLQAALVVADVFVSSLPLETPFQNFELRFKEWGFEKGWGNNARRVKETMRSLSEVLQAPDAVNVENFFGRLPTIFNIVIFSVHGYFGQANVLGLPDTGGQVVYILDQVRAMEEELLVRIRNQGLNVKPQILVVTRLIPDAQGTKCNQELETIEGTKHSNILRVPFRTENGILRQWVSRFDIYPYLEKFTQDATTKILELMEGKPDLIIGNYTDGNLVASLMANKLGVTLATIAHALEKTKYEDSDVNWREKDPKYHFSCQFTADIIAMNSADFVITSTYQEIAGSKDRPGQYESHAVYTLPGLYRVSSGINVFDPKFNIAPPGADQTVYFPFTETQKRFTQFHPTIHELLYNDTENDEHIGFLQNKKKPIIFSMARLDTVKNITGLTEWYGKNERLRNLVNLVVVAGFFDPSKSKDREEMAEIQKMHMLIQKYNLKGQFRWIAAQTDKYRNGELYRCIADTQGAFVQPALYEAFGLTVIEAMNCGLPTFATNQGGPAEIIVDGVSGFHIDPHNGDESSNKITNFFQKCKEEDEYWNTISEASLQRIYECYTWKIYANKVLNMGCLYSFWKLLNKDQKQAKQKYVNMFYNLEYRNLVKTVPIPSYEIPKPVPQTTVRPQSLKRRQPPRIKRWFGA
;
A
#
# COMPACT_ATOMS: atom_id res chain seq x y z
N MET A 1 11.16 -19.04 -29.80
CA MET A 1 9.89 -19.13 -30.54
C MET A 1 9.42 -20.58 -30.48
N ALA A 2 8.46 -20.86 -29.59
CA ALA A 2 7.74 -22.12 -29.51
C ALA A 2 6.26 -21.76 -29.36
N ALA A 3 5.41 -22.41 -30.13
CA ALA A 3 4.02 -22.03 -30.38
C ALA A 3 3.19 -21.92 -29.09
N SER A 4 2.59 -20.75 -28.88
CA SER A 4 1.54 -20.55 -27.88
C SER A 4 0.35 -21.47 -28.20
N PRO A 5 -0.22 -22.19 -27.20
CA PRO A 5 -1.49 -22.89 -27.40
C PRO A 5 -2.56 -21.86 -27.78
N ARG A 6 -3.34 -22.20 -28.80
CA ARG A 6 -4.48 -21.39 -29.26
C ARG A 6 -5.45 -21.18 -28.08
N LEU A 7 -5.52 -19.95 -27.58
CA LEU A 7 -6.58 -19.48 -26.69
C LEU A 7 -7.94 -19.64 -27.39
N LEU A 8 -8.70 -20.67 -27.03
CA LEU A 8 -10.14 -20.72 -27.27
C LEU A 8 -10.78 -19.68 -26.33
N LYS A 9 -10.96 -18.47 -26.85
CA LYS A 9 -11.82 -17.43 -26.26
C LYS A 9 -13.28 -17.81 -26.55
N SER A 10 -13.90 -18.68 -25.75
CA SER A 10 -15.38 -18.71 -25.61
C SER A 10 -15.95 -19.57 -24.47
N ASP A 11 -15.23 -20.56 -23.92
CA ASP A 11 -15.91 -21.59 -23.10
C ASP A 11 -15.50 -21.51 -21.62
N SER A 12 -16.47 -21.60 -20.71
CA SER A 12 -16.22 -21.53 -19.26
C SER A 12 -15.44 -22.74 -18.74
N ILE A 13 -14.87 -22.67 -17.55
CA ILE A 13 -14.21 -23.82 -16.90
C ILE A 13 -15.23 -24.95 -16.68
N ALA A 14 -16.48 -24.61 -16.36
CA ALA A 14 -17.57 -25.58 -16.21
C ALA A 14 -17.91 -26.30 -17.52
N ASP A 15 -17.75 -25.65 -18.67
CA ASP A 15 -17.99 -26.26 -20.00
C ASP A 15 -16.82 -27.16 -20.43
N ASN A 16 -15.58 -26.75 -20.13
CA ASN A 16 -14.36 -27.43 -20.57
C ASN A 16 -13.93 -28.60 -19.67
N MET A 17 -14.14 -28.49 -18.35
CA MET A 17 -13.72 -29.52 -17.40
C MET A 17 -14.36 -30.91 -17.67
N PRO A 18 -15.65 -31.04 -18.03
CA PRO A 18 -16.25 -32.34 -18.36
C PRO A 18 -15.52 -33.08 -19.49
N GLU A 19 -15.11 -32.37 -20.54
CA GLU A 19 -14.38 -32.95 -21.67
C GLU A 19 -12.97 -33.35 -21.25
N ALA A 20 -12.26 -32.47 -20.54
CA ALA A 20 -10.92 -32.74 -20.03
C ALA A 20 -10.87 -33.96 -19.08
N LEU A 21 -11.90 -34.14 -18.23
CA LEU A 21 -12.03 -35.31 -17.37
C LEU A 21 -12.37 -36.59 -18.17
N ARG A 22 -13.05 -36.47 -19.31
CA ARG A 22 -13.42 -37.62 -20.17
C ARG A 22 -12.22 -38.18 -20.91
N GLU A 23 -11.31 -37.34 -21.40
CA GLU A 23 -10.10 -37.74 -22.14
C GLU A 23 -9.19 -38.69 -21.36
N ARG A 24 -9.22 -38.62 -20.03
CA ARG A 24 -8.39 -39.43 -19.11
C ARG A 24 -9.22 -39.98 -17.93
N ARG A 25 -10.45 -40.42 -18.21
CA ARG A 25 -11.45 -40.83 -17.19
C ARG A 25 -10.94 -41.78 -16.12
N TYR A 26 -10.14 -42.79 -16.48
CA TYR A 26 -9.63 -43.77 -15.51
C TYR A 26 -8.64 -43.14 -14.51
N LEU A 27 -7.65 -42.41 -15.02
CA LEU A 27 -6.67 -41.70 -14.20
C LEU A 27 -7.35 -40.66 -13.30
N MET A 28 -8.31 -39.93 -13.84
CA MET A 28 -9.03 -38.90 -13.08
C MET A 28 -9.92 -39.47 -11.99
N LYS A 29 -10.57 -40.62 -12.22
CA LYS A 29 -11.27 -41.34 -11.14
C LYS A 29 -10.31 -41.75 -10.02
N ARG A 30 -9.13 -42.26 -10.36
CA ARG A 30 -8.11 -42.65 -9.36
C ARG A 30 -7.64 -41.43 -8.56
N CYS A 31 -7.33 -40.33 -9.24
CA CYS A 31 -6.88 -39.08 -8.62
C CYS A 31 -7.96 -38.46 -7.72
N PHE A 32 -9.19 -38.32 -8.23
CA PHE A 32 -10.29 -37.68 -7.49
C PHE A 32 -10.74 -38.54 -6.30
N ALA A 33 -10.66 -39.88 -6.41
CA ALA A 33 -10.88 -40.78 -5.28
C ALA A 33 -9.86 -40.55 -4.15
N ARG A 34 -8.59 -40.27 -4.48
CA ARG A 34 -7.57 -39.93 -3.49
C ARG A 34 -7.79 -38.56 -2.86
N TYR A 35 -8.20 -37.56 -3.63
CA TYR A 35 -8.51 -36.24 -3.08
C TYR A 35 -9.56 -36.32 -1.97
N VAL A 36 -10.64 -37.09 -2.18
CA VAL A 36 -11.73 -37.29 -1.20
C VAL A 36 -11.42 -38.30 -0.09
N GLN A 37 -10.38 -39.14 -0.25
CA GLN A 37 -10.05 -40.22 0.70
C GLN A 37 -9.78 -39.72 2.11
N GLN A 38 -9.15 -38.54 2.25
CA GLN A 38 -8.80 -37.96 3.54
C GLN A 38 -9.96 -37.22 4.23
N GLY A 39 -11.18 -37.28 3.67
CA GLY A 39 -12.36 -36.65 4.25
C GLY A 39 -12.48 -35.17 3.93
N ARG A 40 -13.14 -34.41 4.83
CA ARG A 40 -13.39 -32.98 4.64
C ARG A 40 -12.11 -32.19 4.88
N ARG A 41 -11.65 -31.44 3.87
CA ARG A 41 -10.44 -30.60 3.98
C ARG A 41 -10.41 -29.53 2.90
N LEU A 42 -9.65 -28.48 3.14
CA LEU A 42 -9.29 -27.48 2.13
C LEU A 42 -7.94 -27.88 1.51
N MET A 43 -7.89 -28.04 0.19
CA MET A 43 -6.66 -28.34 -0.54
C MET A 43 -6.17 -27.08 -1.26
N LYS A 44 -4.88 -26.79 -1.15
CA LYS A 44 -4.20 -25.73 -1.92
C LYS A 44 -3.56 -26.36 -3.15
N LEU A 45 -3.04 -25.53 -4.07
CA LEU A 45 -2.41 -26.01 -5.31
C LEU A 45 -1.37 -27.12 -5.09
N HIS A 46 -0.46 -26.96 -4.12
CA HIS A 46 0.56 -27.98 -3.85
C HIS A 46 -0.06 -29.31 -3.39
N HIS A 47 -1.08 -29.29 -2.52
CA HIS A 47 -1.81 -30.50 -2.14
C HIS A 47 -2.46 -31.22 -3.34
N LEU A 48 -3.00 -30.45 -4.29
CA LEU A 48 -3.59 -31.01 -5.52
C LEU A 48 -2.49 -31.66 -6.38
N MET A 49 -1.36 -30.98 -6.55
CA MET A 49 -0.25 -31.47 -7.37
C MET A 49 0.43 -32.70 -6.77
N ASP A 50 0.64 -32.72 -5.44
CA ASP A 50 1.24 -33.86 -4.74
C ASP A 50 0.38 -35.12 -4.90
N GLU A 51 -0.93 -34.99 -4.69
CA GLU A 51 -1.85 -36.12 -4.84
C GLU A 51 -2.02 -36.54 -6.31
N LEU A 52 -1.92 -35.60 -7.28
CA LEU A 52 -1.90 -35.91 -8.71
C LEU A 52 -0.64 -36.69 -9.09
N GLU A 53 0.53 -36.29 -8.57
CA GLU A 53 1.81 -36.96 -8.78
C GLU A 53 1.78 -38.40 -8.24
N ILE A 54 1.23 -38.62 -7.05
CA ILE A 54 1.05 -39.96 -6.48
C ILE A 54 0.00 -40.77 -7.27
N SER A 55 -0.95 -40.09 -7.92
CA SER A 55 -2.03 -40.73 -8.67
C SER A 55 -1.65 -41.11 -10.10
N ILE A 56 -0.51 -40.64 -10.62
CA ILE A 56 -0.06 -40.88 -11.99
C ILE A 56 1.44 -41.19 -11.95
N ASP A 57 1.74 -42.48 -11.75
CA ASP A 57 3.11 -42.98 -11.62
C ASP A 57 3.94 -42.79 -12.90
N ASP A 58 3.29 -42.78 -14.08
CA ASP A 58 3.95 -42.57 -15.37
C ASP A 58 4.20 -41.08 -15.62
N GLN A 59 5.48 -40.72 -15.73
CA GLN A 59 5.92 -39.33 -15.92
C GLN A 59 5.43 -38.71 -17.24
N ALA A 60 5.30 -39.50 -18.31
CA ALA A 60 4.85 -39.02 -19.61
C ALA A 60 3.33 -38.79 -19.63
N GLU A 61 2.54 -39.69 -19.03
CA GLU A 61 1.10 -39.48 -18.85
C GLU A 61 0.83 -38.26 -17.97
N ARG A 62 1.60 -38.09 -16.90
CA ARG A 62 1.51 -36.93 -16.01
C ARG A 62 1.82 -35.62 -16.75
N ALA A 63 2.88 -35.60 -17.55
CA ALA A 63 3.22 -34.44 -18.37
C ALA A 63 2.09 -34.08 -19.34
N GLN A 64 1.49 -35.07 -20.01
CA GLN A 64 0.35 -34.85 -20.91
C GLN A 64 -0.87 -34.27 -20.20
N VAL A 65 -1.18 -34.72 -18.97
CA VAL A 65 -2.27 -34.15 -18.17
C VAL A 65 -1.99 -32.70 -17.81
N LEU A 66 -0.77 -32.40 -17.39
CA LEU A 66 -0.36 -31.05 -16.98
C LEU A 66 -0.25 -30.07 -18.16
N GLU A 67 0.08 -30.55 -19.36
CA GLU A 67 0.11 -29.76 -20.59
C GLU A 67 -1.28 -29.51 -21.20
N GLY A 68 -2.28 -30.32 -20.82
CA GLY A 68 -3.65 -30.24 -21.32
C GLY A 68 -4.57 -29.26 -20.57
N THR A 69 -5.84 -29.23 -20.96
CA THR A 69 -6.88 -28.35 -20.38
C THR A 69 -7.04 -28.58 -18.87
N LEU A 70 -6.98 -29.83 -18.40
CA LEU A 70 -7.09 -30.12 -16.98
C LEU A 70 -5.90 -29.58 -16.19
N GLY A 71 -4.68 -29.73 -16.72
CA GLY A 71 -3.48 -29.15 -16.14
C GLY A 71 -3.60 -27.64 -15.98
N TYR A 72 -4.08 -26.95 -17.02
CA TYR A 72 -4.38 -25.52 -16.94
C TYR A 72 -5.38 -25.17 -15.83
N ILE A 73 -6.48 -25.93 -15.71
CA ILE A 73 -7.49 -25.69 -14.67
C ILE A 73 -6.92 -25.92 -13.27
N LEU A 74 -6.18 -27.01 -13.06
CA LEU A 74 -5.57 -27.34 -11.78
C LEU A 74 -4.50 -26.29 -11.39
N CYS A 75 -3.63 -25.90 -12.32
CA CYS A 75 -2.62 -24.85 -12.10
C CYS A 75 -3.25 -23.48 -11.84
N SER A 76 -4.44 -23.20 -12.39
CA SER A 76 -5.19 -21.97 -12.14
C SER A 76 -6.10 -22.05 -10.90
N THR A 77 -6.20 -23.22 -10.26
CA THR A 77 -6.98 -23.40 -9.03
C THR A 77 -6.22 -22.83 -7.84
N GLN A 78 -6.84 -21.91 -7.13
CA GLN A 78 -6.25 -21.31 -5.93
C GLN A 78 -6.45 -22.21 -4.71
N GLU A 79 -7.64 -22.79 -4.60
CA GLU A 79 -7.98 -23.75 -3.56
C GLU A 79 -9.17 -24.63 -4.00
N ALA A 80 -9.29 -25.80 -3.37
CA ALA A 80 -10.38 -26.73 -3.55
C ALA A 80 -10.96 -27.16 -2.20
N ALA A 81 -12.26 -26.95 -2.01
CA ALA A 81 -13.02 -27.44 -0.86
C ALA A 81 -13.47 -28.88 -1.11
N VAL A 82 -12.93 -29.83 -0.33
CA VAL A 82 -13.25 -31.25 -0.43
C VAL A 82 -14.32 -31.61 0.60
N VAL A 83 -15.49 -32.05 0.13
CA VAL A 83 -16.63 -32.48 0.96
C VAL A 83 -17.21 -33.75 0.34
N PRO A 84 -16.72 -34.95 0.71
CA PRO A 84 -17.04 -36.19 0.00
C PRO A 84 -18.55 -36.43 -0.18
N PRO A 85 -19.01 -36.86 -1.37
CA PRO A 85 -18.22 -37.25 -2.55
C PRO A 85 -17.81 -36.07 -3.46
N TYR A 86 -18.09 -34.83 -3.07
CA TYR A 86 -17.90 -33.64 -3.89
C TYR A 86 -16.57 -32.93 -3.61
N MET A 87 -16.10 -32.22 -4.63
CA MET A 87 -15.00 -31.27 -4.54
C MET A 87 -15.37 -30.01 -5.30
N ALA A 88 -15.23 -28.86 -4.67
CA ALA A 88 -15.46 -27.57 -5.30
C ALA A 88 -14.14 -26.84 -5.51
N PHE A 89 -13.85 -26.47 -6.74
CA PHE A 89 -12.63 -25.79 -7.16
C PHE A 89 -12.91 -24.29 -7.30
N ALA A 90 -12.11 -23.45 -6.64
CA ALA A 90 -12.06 -22.01 -6.89
C ALA A 90 -10.94 -21.74 -7.91
N VAL A 91 -11.34 -21.59 -9.16
CA VAL A 91 -10.44 -21.42 -10.30
C VAL A 91 -10.30 -19.94 -10.61
N ARG A 92 -9.07 -19.47 -10.77
CA ARG A 92 -8.76 -18.09 -11.11
C ARG A 92 -7.96 -18.03 -12.42
N PRO A 93 -8.63 -18.06 -13.59
CA PRO A 93 -7.95 -18.09 -14.88
C PRO A 93 -7.14 -16.82 -15.16
N ASN A 94 -7.64 -15.67 -14.71
CA ASN A 94 -7.02 -14.36 -14.91
C ASN A 94 -7.23 -13.48 -13.68
N PRO A 95 -6.40 -12.44 -13.47
CA PRO A 95 -6.61 -11.48 -12.40
C PRO A 95 -7.99 -10.83 -12.43
N GLY A 96 -8.69 -10.91 -11.30
CA GLY A 96 -10.06 -10.42 -11.10
C GLY A 96 -11.16 -11.38 -11.57
N TYR A 97 -10.82 -12.51 -12.18
CA TYR A 97 -11.77 -13.48 -12.72
C TYR A 97 -11.74 -14.77 -11.93
N TRP A 98 -12.90 -15.12 -11.36
CA TRP A 98 -13.09 -16.33 -10.56
C TRP A 98 -14.24 -17.15 -11.12
N GLU A 99 -14.01 -18.45 -11.25
CA GLU A 99 -15.02 -19.44 -11.60
C GLU A 99 -15.02 -20.53 -10.54
N TYR A 100 -16.22 -20.98 -10.17
CA TYR A 100 -16.38 -22.02 -9.15
C TYR A 100 -17.04 -23.23 -9.78
N VAL A 101 -16.44 -24.40 -9.58
CA VAL A 101 -16.88 -25.63 -10.22
C VAL A 101 -16.93 -26.76 -9.20
N LYS A 102 -18.05 -27.46 -9.11
CA LYS A 102 -18.28 -28.62 -8.25
C LYS A 102 -18.16 -29.90 -9.06
N VAL A 103 -17.39 -30.86 -8.57
CA VAL A 103 -17.16 -32.16 -9.22
C VAL A 103 -17.49 -33.28 -8.27
N ASN A 104 -18.22 -34.29 -8.73
CA ASN A 104 -18.44 -35.53 -8.00
C ASN A 104 -17.30 -36.53 -8.30
N ALA A 105 -16.57 -36.95 -7.27
CA ALA A 105 -15.41 -37.82 -7.42
C ALA A 105 -15.75 -39.23 -7.96
N ASN A 106 -17.00 -39.70 -7.80
CA ASN A 106 -17.39 -41.06 -8.17
C ASN A 106 -17.69 -41.22 -9.67
N ASP A 107 -18.44 -40.28 -10.24
CA ASP A 107 -18.91 -40.33 -11.63
C ASP A 107 -18.27 -39.28 -12.55
N LEU A 108 -17.53 -38.32 -11.97
CA LEU A 108 -16.90 -37.16 -12.62
C LEU A 108 -17.90 -36.20 -13.26
N THR A 109 -19.13 -36.13 -12.73
CA THR A 109 -20.08 -35.08 -13.09
C THR A 109 -19.58 -33.73 -12.59
N VAL A 110 -19.70 -32.72 -13.44
CA VAL A 110 -19.22 -31.36 -13.21
C VAL A 110 -20.40 -30.41 -13.27
N GLU A 111 -20.47 -29.48 -12.33
CA GLU A 111 -21.50 -28.45 -12.22
C GLU A 111 -20.83 -27.10 -11.96
N GLY A 112 -21.12 -26.09 -12.77
CA GLY A 112 -20.75 -24.71 -12.47
C GLY A 112 -21.59 -24.21 -11.30
N ILE A 113 -20.95 -23.68 -10.27
CA ILE A 113 -21.60 -23.17 -9.06
C ILE A 113 -21.26 -21.69 -8.86
N ASN A 114 -22.05 -21.00 -8.06
CA ASN A 114 -21.77 -19.60 -7.70
C ASN A 114 -20.86 -19.48 -6.45
N ALA A 115 -20.44 -18.25 -6.15
CA ALA A 115 -19.58 -17.95 -5.01
C ALA A 115 -20.20 -18.40 -3.67
N THR A 116 -21.50 -18.20 -3.48
CA THR A 116 -22.22 -18.58 -2.27
C THR A 116 -22.24 -20.09 -2.07
N GLU A 117 -22.50 -20.86 -3.11
CA GLU A 117 -22.47 -22.33 -3.08
C GLU A 117 -21.06 -22.86 -2.77
N TYR A 118 -20.03 -22.25 -3.36
CA TYR A 118 -18.64 -22.57 -3.04
C TYR A 118 -18.34 -22.30 -1.56
N LEU A 119 -18.73 -21.12 -1.05
CA LEU A 119 -18.51 -20.75 0.34
C LEU A 119 -19.24 -21.70 1.30
N LYS A 120 -20.47 -22.12 1.01
CA LYS A 120 -21.19 -23.11 1.83
C LYS A 120 -20.45 -24.46 1.90
N LEU A 121 -19.88 -24.92 0.78
CA LEU A 121 -19.05 -26.13 0.77
C LEU A 121 -17.78 -25.94 1.59
N LYS A 122 -17.10 -24.79 1.44
CA LYS A 122 -15.92 -24.42 2.23
C LYS A 122 -16.24 -24.37 3.73
N GLU A 123 -17.33 -23.73 4.11
CA GLU A 123 -17.82 -23.62 5.49
C GLU A 123 -18.10 -24.99 6.09
N SER A 124 -18.65 -25.94 5.33
CA SER A 124 -18.99 -27.27 5.84
C SER A 124 -17.79 -28.11 6.29
N ILE A 125 -16.57 -27.67 5.99
CA ILE A 125 -15.32 -28.24 6.49
C ILE A 125 -15.08 -27.80 7.95
N TYR A 126 -15.50 -26.59 8.32
CA TYR A 126 -15.20 -25.94 9.61
C TYR A 126 -16.44 -25.85 10.53
N ASP A 127 -17.62 -25.57 9.98
CA ASP A 127 -18.89 -25.41 10.70
C ASP A 127 -20.05 -25.87 9.81
N GLU A 128 -20.42 -27.16 9.91
CA GLU A 128 -21.51 -27.74 9.11
C GLU A 128 -22.88 -27.16 9.45
N SER A 129 -23.07 -26.71 10.70
CA SER A 129 -24.34 -26.10 11.12
C SER A 129 -24.56 -24.76 10.42
N TRP A 130 -23.52 -23.92 10.37
CA TRP A 130 -23.52 -22.65 9.66
C TRP A 130 -23.69 -22.81 8.14
N ALA A 131 -23.01 -23.78 7.55
CA ALA A 131 -23.10 -24.04 6.11
C ALA A 131 -24.52 -24.37 5.64
N LYS A 132 -25.33 -24.99 6.51
CA LYS A 132 -26.72 -25.39 6.23
C LYS A 132 -27.77 -24.39 6.72
N ASP A 133 -27.37 -23.35 7.44
CA ASP A 133 -28.30 -22.34 7.93
C ASP A 133 -28.74 -21.42 6.79
N GLU A 134 -30.05 -21.44 6.50
CA GLU A 134 -30.68 -20.58 5.50
C GLU A 134 -30.76 -19.11 5.95
N ASN A 135 -30.60 -18.85 7.25
CA ASN A 135 -30.60 -17.49 7.83
C ASN A 135 -29.20 -16.92 8.06
N ALA A 136 -28.15 -17.67 7.71
CA ALA A 136 -26.76 -17.20 7.80
C ALA A 136 -26.58 -15.89 7.02
N LEU A 137 -26.02 -14.87 7.67
CA LEU A 137 -25.82 -13.55 7.07
C LEU A 137 -24.89 -13.63 5.86
N GLU A 138 -25.40 -13.19 4.72
CA GLU A 138 -24.66 -13.04 3.47
C GLU A 138 -24.50 -11.55 3.11
N VAL A 139 -23.26 -11.15 2.88
CA VAL A 139 -22.86 -9.79 2.55
C VAL A 139 -22.57 -9.71 1.04
N ASP A 140 -23.37 -8.91 0.34
CA ASP A 140 -23.27 -8.67 -1.11
C ASP A 140 -23.32 -7.16 -1.40
N PHE A 141 -22.14 -6.55 -1.55
CA PHE A 141 -22.02 -5.16 -1.98
C PHE A 141 -22.22 -5.01 -3.50
N GLY A 142 -22.06 -6.07 -4.28
CA GLY A 142 -22.24 -6.06 -5.73
C GLY A 142 -23.69 -5.81 -6.15
N ALA A 143 -24.65 -6.20 -5.32
CA ALA A 143 -26.07 -5.87 -5.49
C ALA A 143 -26.35 -4.36 -5.48
N LEU A 144 -25.44 -3.54 -4.95
CA LEU A 144 -25.56 -2.09 -4.86
C LEU A 144 -24.82 -1.34 -5.99
N GLU A 145 -24.25 -2.07 -6.96
CA GLU A 145 -23.46 -1.51 -8.07
C GLU A 145 -24.21 -1.62 -9.41
N TYR A 146 -25.16 -0.69 -9.62
CA TYR A 146 -26.08 -0.71 -10.78
C TYR A 146 -25.91 0.46 -11.76
N SER A 147 -25.27 1.57 -11.38
CA SER A 147 -25.03 2.72 -12.28
C SER A 147 -23.58 2.81 -12.76
N THR A 148 -22.64 2.18 -12.06
CA THR A 148 -21.21 2.28 -12.37
C THR A 148 -20.83 1.31 -13.49
N PRO A 149 -20.30 1.79 -14.62
CA PRO A 149 -19.89 0.92 -15.72
C PRO A 149 -18.67 0.08 -15.32
N ARG A 150 -18.64 -1.17 -15.81
CA ARG A 150 -17.65 -2.17 -15.38
C ARG A 150 -16.49 -2.26 -16.37
N LEU A 151 -15.28 -2.20 -15.83
CA LEU A 151 -14.09 -2.63 -16.52
C LEU A 151 -14.05 -4.17 -16.58
N THR A 152 -13.55 -4.73 -17.68
CA THR A 152 -13.42 -6.19 -17.86
C THR A 152 -12.00 -6.60 -18.26
N LEU A 153 -11.14 -5.68 -18.65
CA LEU A 153 -9.77 -6.04 -19.02
C LEU A 153 -8.90 -6.02 -17.77
N SER A 154 -8.22 -7.12 -17.41
CA SER A 154 -7.30 -7.13 -16.25
C SER A 154 -6.27 -6.01 -16.33
N SER A 155 -5.80 -5.64 -17.54
CA SER A 155 -4.90 -4.50 -17.78
C SER A 155 -5.44 -3.10 -17.41
N SER A 156 -6.74 -3.00 -17.08
CA SER A 156 -7.41 -1.77 -16.67
C SER A 156 -7.56 -1.62 -15.15
N ILE A 157 -7.31 -2.69 -14.39
CA ILE A 157 -7.33 -2.65 -12.92
C ILE A 157 -6.31 -1.61 -12.42
N GLY A 158 -6.72 -0.82 -11.43
CA GLY A 158 -5.88 0.24 -10.86
C GLY A 158 -5.74 1.50 -11.72
N LYS A 159 -6.48 1.61 -12.84
CA LYS A 159 -6.50 2.79 -13.73
C LYS A 159 -7.83 3.56 -13.65
N GLY A 160 -8.42 3.59 -12.45
CA GLY A 160 -9.71 4.21 -12.17
C GLY A 160 -9.86 5.64 -12.69
N LEU A 161 -8.89 6.51 -12.41
CA LEU A 161 -8.89 7.91 -12.83
C LEU A 161 -9.05 8.05 -14.35
N ASN A 162 -8.30 7.27 -15.13
CA ASN A 162 -8.39 7.31 -16.59
C ASN A 162 -9.77 6.88 -17.09
N PHE A 163 -10.36 5.88 -16.44
CA PHE A 163 -11.70 5.40 -16.78
C PHE A 163 -12.78 6.41 -16.42
N VAL A 164 -12.72 6.98 -15.21
CA VAL A 164 -13.65 8.04 -14.79
C VAL A 164 -13.55 9.23 -15.73
N SER A 165 -12.35 9.68 -16.10
CA SER A 165 -12.18 10.76 -17.08
C SER A 165 -12.80 10.43 -18.44
N LYS A 166 -12.62 9.20 -18.95
CA LYS A 166 -13.25 8.75 -20.20
C LYS A 166 -14.77 8.72 -20.11
N PHE A 167 -15.30 8.17 -19.02
CA PHE A 167 -16.74 8.09 -18.83
C PHE A 167 -17.35 9.49 -18.70
N LEU A 168 -16.75 10.37 -17.91
CA LEU A 168 -17.15 11.76 -17.80
C LEU A 168 -17.12 12.49 -19.14
N SER A 169 -16.14 12.22 -20.00
CA SER A 169 -16.10 12.82 -21.33
C SER A 169 -17.30 12.40 -22.20
N SER A 170 -17.77 11.16 -22.06
CA SER A 170 -18.98 10.68 -22.75
C SER A 170 -20.25 11.30 -22.17
N GLU A 171 -20.37 11.31 -20.84
CA GLU A 171 -21.56 11.82 -20.14
C GLU A 171 -21.77 13.31 -20.40
N LEU A 172 -20.70 14.12 -20.33
CA LEU A 172 -20.77 15.57 -20.55
C LEU A 172 -21.12 15.95 -21.99
N TRP A 173 -21.05 15.01 -22.94
CA TRP A 173 -21.38 15.21 -24.36
C TRP A 173 -22.78 14.72 -24.75
N ALA A 174 -23.40 13.85 -23.96
CA ALA A 174 -24.53 13.02 -24.41
C ALA A 174 -25.78 13.81 -24.86
N GLU A 175 -26.06 14.97 -24.25
CA GLU A 175 -27.27 15.77 -24.50
C GLU A 175 -27.05 17.28 -24.35
N LYS A 176 -28.00 18.11 -24.82
CA LYS A 176 -27.93 19.59 -24.73
C LYS A 176 -27.73 20.14 -23.31
N GLU A 177 -28.19 19.41 -22.30
CA GLU A 177 -28.08 19.78 -20.87
C GLU A 177 -27.05 18.91 -20.11
N ALA A 178 -26.28 18.08 -20.81
CA ALA A 178 -25.33 17.14 -20.20
C ALA A 178 -24.26 17.82 -19.33
N ALA A 179 -23.88 19.05 -19.66
CA ALA A 179 -22.92 19.84 -18.88
C ALA A 179 -23.53 20.56 -17.67
N LYS A 180 -24.84 20.46 -17.43
CA LYS A 180 -25.51 21.15 -16.32
C LYS A 180 -24.94 20.77 -14.94
N PRO A 181 -24.68 19.48 -14.61
CA PRO A 181 -24.04 19.13 -13.35
C PRO A 181 -22.66 19.77 -13.17
N LEU A 182 -21.90 19.94 -14.26
CA LEU A 182 -20.62 20.62 -14.21
C LEU A 182 -20.78 22.11 -13.89
N VAL A 183 -21.77 22.79 -14.49
CA VAL A 183 -22.08 24.19 -14.17
C VAL A 183 -22.53 24.34 -12.71
N GLU A 184 -23.41 23.47 -12.23
CA GLU A 184 -23.85 23.44 -10.83
C GLU A 184 -22.67 23.19 -9.88
N HIS A 185 -21.74 22.31 -10.26
CA HIS A 185 -20.51 22.10 -9.50
C HIS A 185 -19.68 23.38 -9.43
N LEU A 186 -19.40 24.03 -10.57
CA LEU A 186 -18.62 25.27 -10.61
C LEU A 186 -19.27 26.42 -9.83
N LEU A 187 -20.60 26.54 -9.85
CA LEU A 187 -21.36 27.51 -9.06
C LEU A 187 -21.27 27.26 -7.55
N SER A 188 -21.11 26.00 -7.14
CA SER A 188 -21.03 25.62 -5.72
C SER A 188 -19.62 25.77 -5.14
N LEU A 189 -18.62 26.08 -5.96
CA LEU A 189 -17.26 26.32 -5.49
C LEU A 189 -17.17 27.65 -4.75
N GLN A 190 -16.82 27.55 -3.47
CA GLN A 190 -16.58 28.68 -2.59
C GLN A 190 -15.49 28.29 -1.60
N HIS A 191 -14.73 29.27 -1.13
CA HIS A 191 -13.80 29.09 -0.02
C HIS A 191 -14.03 30.19 1.00
N LEU A 192 -14.38 29.81 2.22
CA LEU A 192 -14.95 30.72 3.23
C LEU A 192 -16.16 31.46 2.62
N ASP A 193 -16.12 32.79 2.57
CA ASP A 193 -17.18 33.63 2.02
C ASP A 193 -16.92 34.08 0.56
N ASP A 194 -15.78 33.71 -0.03
CA ASP A 194 -15.42 34.08 -1.40
C ASP A 194 -15.94 33.03 -2.39
N LYS A 195 -16.78 33.46 -3.34
CA LYS A 195 -17.16 32.64 -4.51
C LYS A 195 -15.95 32.40 -5.41
N LEU A 196 -15.86 31.19 -5.95
CA LEU A 196 -14.78 30.78 -6.87
C LEU A 196 -15.37 30.44 -8.24
N MET A 197 -14.53 30.53 -9.27
CA MET A 197 -14.83 30.18 -10.67
C MET A 197 -15.94 31.02 -11.30
N ILE A 198 -17.22 30.73 -11.02
CA ILE A 198 -18.36 31.39 -11.65
C ILE A 198 -19.42 31.81 -10.62
N ASN A 199 -20.22 32.83 -10.96
CA ASN A 199 -21.37 33.25 -10.17
C ASN A 199 -22.70 33.01 -10.91
N ASP A 200 -23.81 33.39 -10.25
CA ASP A 200 -25.18 33.05 -10.69
C ASP A 200 -25.57 33.62 -12.07
N THR A 201 -24.77 34.55 -12.61
CA THR A 201 -24.95 35.05 -13.98
C THR A 201 -24.68 33.97 -15.03
N LEU A 202 -23.80 33.00 -14.76
CA LEU A 202 -23.40 31.91 -15.66
C LEU A 202 -24.03 30.56 -15.28
N ASN A 203 -25.33 30.58 -14.97
CA ASN A 203 -26.02 29.41 -14.41
C ASN A 203 -26.50 28.34 -15.41
N THR A 204 -26.16 28.46 -16.70
CA THR A 204 -26.46 27.42 -17.70
C THR A 204 -25.25 27.16 -18.59
N PRO A 205 -25.11 25.95 -19.17
CA PRO A 205 -24.01 25.62 -20.07
C PRO A 205 -23.88 26.62 -21.23
N ALA A 206 -25.02 27.03 -21.83
CA ALA A 206 -25.03 27.99 -22.93
C ALA A 206 -24.51 29.38 -22.54
N LYS A 207 -24.89 29.88 -21.35
CA LYS A 207 -24.40 31.18 -20.85
C LYS A 207 -22.90 31.13 -20.57
N LEU A 208 -22.45 30.06 -19.91
CA LEU A 208 -21.04 29.83 -19.60
C LEU A 208 -20.21 29.76 -20.88
N GLN A 209 -20.64 28.98 -21.87
CA GLN A 209 -19.95 28.85 -23.14
C GLN A 209 -19.83 30.20 -23.88
N ALA A 210 -20.92 30.98 -23.95
CA ALA A 210 -20.90 32.30 -24.57
C ALA A 210 -19.93 33.26 -23.85
N ALA A 211 -19.93 33.26 -22.52
CA ALA A 211 -19.04 34.09 -21.72
C ALA A 211 -17.56 33.68 -21.88
N LEU A 212 -17.27 32.37 -21.98
CA LEU A 212 -15.91 31.86 -22.19
C LEU A 212 -15.31 32.34 -23.52
N VAL A 213 -16.10 32.41 -24.59
CA VAL A 213 -15.63 32.93 -25.89
C VAL A 213 -15.23 34.40 -25.78
N VAL A 214 -16.07 35.22 -25.13
CA VAL A 214 -15.78 36.65 -24.92
C VAL A 214 -14.53 36.84 -24.05
N ALA A 215 -14.41 36.05 -22.98
CA ALA A 215 -13.27 36.09 -22.09
C ALA A 215 -11.96 35.65 -22.77
N ASP A 216 -11.95 34.59 -23.59
CA ASP A 216 -10.75 34.15 -24.31
C ASP A 216 -10.23 35.21 -25.28
N VAL A 217 -11.13 35.89 -26.01
CA VAL A 217 -10.76 36.99 -26.92
C VAL A 217 -10.14 38.14 -26.14
N PHE A 218 -10.75 38.54 -25.03
CA PHE A 218 -10.24 39.62 -24.19
C PHE A 218 -8.87 39.27 -23.59
N VAL A 219 -8.72 38.11 -22.95
CA VAL A 219 -7.45 37.70 -22.31
C VAL A 219 -6.35 37.50 -23.36
N SER A 220 -6.70 37.02 -24.55
CA SER A 220 -5.74 36.89 -25.66
C SER A 220 -5.18 38.22 -26.16
N SER A 221 -5.86 39.34 -25.89
CA SER A 221 -5.36 40.69 -26.21
C SER A 221 -4.39 41.25 -25.17
N LEU A 222 -4.30 40.64 -23.99
CA LEU A 222 -3.43 41.07 -22.90
C LEU A 222 -2.02 40.44 -23.01
N PRO A 223 -0.97 41.12 -22.51
CA PRO A 223 0.33 40.48 -22.29
C PRO A 223 0.19 39.25 -21.38
N LEU A 224 0.91 38.16 -21.69
CA LEU A 224 0.78 36.87 -21.02
C LEU A 224 0.96 36.91 -19.49
N GLU A 225 1.83 37.80 -19.01
CA GLU A 225 2.15 37.94 -17.58
C GLU A 225 1.26 38.96 -16.86
N THR A 226 0.21 39.49 -17.51
CA THR A 226 -0.70 40.45 -16.88
C THR A 226 -1.38 39.81 -15.67
N PRO A 227 -1.23 40.35 -14.44
CA PRO A 227 -1.85 39.79 -13.25
C PRO A 227 -3.38 39.78 -13.31
N PHE A 228 -4.04 38.76 -12.75
CA PHE A 228 -5.50 38.64 -12.73
C PHE A 228 -6.20 39.86 -12.11
N GLN A 229 -5.59 40.44 -11.06
CA GLN A 229 -6.14 41.60 -10.35
C GLN A 229 -6.36 42.81 -11.28
N ASN A 230 -5.60 42.92 -12.37
CA ASN A 230 -5.73 44.05 -13.31
C ASN A 230 -7.01 44.00 -14.14
N PHE A 231 -7.63 42.82 -14.27
CA PHE A 231 -8.84 42.63 -15.07
C PHE A 231 -9.96 41.88 -14.33
N GLU A 232 -9.80 41.66 -13.02
CA GLU A 232 -10.73 40.98 -12.14
C GLU A 232 -12.13 41.62 -12.15
N LEU A 233 -12.23 42.95 -12.04
CA LEU A 233 -13.52 43.66 -12.01
C LEU A 233 -14.35 43.38 -13.27
N ARG A 234 -13.71 43.43 -14.44
CA ARG A 234 -14.35 43.15 -15.73
C ARG A 234 -14.78 41.69 -15.84
N PHE A 235 -13.98 40.77 -15.33
CA PHE A 235 -14.33 39.35 -15.27
C PHE A 235 -15.55 39.11 -14.39
N LYS A 236 -15.62 39.78 -13.24
CA LYS A 236 -16.73 39.67 -12.32
C LYS A 236 -18.05 40.16 -12.93
N GLU A 237 -18.02 41.23 -13.72
CA GLU A 237 -19.18 41.71 -14.51
C GLU A 237 -19.69 40.66 -15.52
N TRP A 238 -18.80 39.84 -16.06
CA TRP A 238 -19.14 38.74 -16.97
C TRP A 238 -19.48 37.43 -16.26
N GLY A 239 -19.41 37.40 -14.93
CA GLY A 239 -19.74 36.24 -14.14
C GLY A 239 -18.58 35.34 -13.74
N PHE A 240 -17.35 35.75 -14.01
CA PHE A 240 -16.14 35.01 -13.65
C PHE A 240 -15.55 35.56 -12.34
N GLU A 241 -15.48 34.70 -11.32
CA GLU A 241 -14.85 34.99 -10.03
C GLU A 241 -13.36 34.56 -10.04
N LYS A 242 -12.68 34.60 -8.89
CA LYS A 242 -11.27 34.17 -8.75
C LYS A 242 -11.11 32.66 -8.96
N GLY A 243 -9.89 32.20 -9.25
CA GLY A 243 -9.53 30.77 -9.34
C GLY A 243 -9.14 30.27 -10.73
N TRP A 244 -9.33 31.08 -11.78
CA TRP A 244 -8.95 30.72 -13.16
C TRP A 244 -7.44 30.71 -13.40
N GLY A 245 -6.70 31.58 -12.71
CA GLY A 245 -5.28 31.76 -12.91
C GLY A 245 -4.73 33.01 -12.22
N ASN A 246 -3.43 33.04 -11.97
CA ASN A 246 -2.73 34.21 -11.42
C ASN A 246 -2.42 35.29 -12.46
N ASN A 247 -2.23 34.90 -13.72
CA ASN A 247 -1.96 35.81 -14.83
C ASN A 247 -2.80 35.47 -16.07
N ALA A 248 -2.77 36.35 -17.06
CA ALA A 248 -3.52 36.19 -18.32
C ALA A 248 -3.21 34.86 -19.02
N ARG A 249 -1.96 34.38 -19.03
CA ARG A 249 -1.60 33.07 -19.59
C ARG A 249 -2.39 31.96 -18.91
N ARG A 250 -2.34 31.90 -17.58
CA ARG A 250 -2.96 30.79 -16.83
C ARG A 250 -4.47 30.83 -16.90
N VAL A 251 -5.07 32.02 -16.81
CA VAL A 251 -6.52 32.21 -17.01
C VAL A 251 -6.96 31.69 -18.37
N LYS A 252 -6.23 32.06 -19.43
CA LYS A 252 -6.48 31.62 -20.79
C LYS A 252 -6.39 30.10 -20.92
N GLU A 253 -5.35 29.47 -20.37
CA GLU A 253 -5.19 28.02 -20.37
C GLU A 253 -6.38 27.30 -19.71
N THR A 254 -6.83 27.78 -18.54
CA THR A 254 -7.94 27.17 -17.80
C THR A 254 -9.28 27.37 -18.53
N MET A 255 -9.55 28.57 -19.04
CA MET A 255 -10.77 28.86 -19.80
C MET A 255 -10.86 28.06 -21.10
N ARG A 256 -9.74 27.91 -21.82
CA ARG A 256 -9.68 27.06 -23.02
C ARG A 256 -9.94 25.60 -22.70
N SER A 257 -9.32 25.08 -21.64
CA SER A 257 -9.53 23.71 -21.20
C SER A 257 -11.01 23.43 -20.87
N LEU A 258 -11.70 24.35 -20.17
CA LEU A 258 -13.14 24.22 -19.94
C LEU A 258 -13.95 24.33 -21.24
N SER A 259 -13.59 25.28 -22.11
CA SER A 259 -14.27 25.48 -23.40
C SER A 259 -14.18 24.23 -24.28
N GLU A 260 -13.02 23.55 -24.29
CA GLU A 260 -12.82 22.27 -24.97
C GLU A 260 -13.66 21.16 -24.32
N VAL A 261 -13.70 21.07 -22.99
CA VAL A 261 -14.57 20.10 -22.29
C VAL A 261 -16.06 20.31 -22.62
N LEU A 262 -16.51 21.55 -22.82
CA LEU A 262 -17.90 21.83 -23.19
C LEU A 262 -18.20 21.59 -24.68
N GLN A 263 -17.20 21.59 -25.57
CA GLN A 263 -17.37 21.52 -27.02
C GLN A 263 -16.99 20.17 -27.65
N ALA A 264 -16.00 19.50 -27.08
CA ALA A 264 -15.46 18.23 -27.56
C ALA A 264 -14.67 17.58 -26.41
N PRO A 265 -15.36 17.10 -25.36
CA PRO A 265 -14.68 16.53 -24.20
C PRO A 265 -13.88 15.28 -24.58
N ASP A 266 -12.66 15.21 -24.07
CA ASP A 266 -11.83 14.01 -24.06
C ASP A 266 -11.24 13.80 -22.67
N ALA A 267 -10.80 12.57 -22.39
CA ALA A 267 -10.33 12.19 -21.07
C ALA A 267 -9.14 13.02 -20.57
N VAL A 268 -8.23 13.42 -21.47
CA VAL A 268 -7.04 14.20 -21.11
C VAL A 268 -7.45 15.62 -20.75
N ASN A 269 -8.32 16.24 -21.54
CA ASN A 269 -8.81 17.59 -21.26
C ASN A 269 -9.70 17.66 -20.01
N VAL A 270 -10.53 16.64 -19.76
CA VAL A 270 -11.30 16.52 -18.50
C VAL A 270 -10.34 16.46 -17.31
N GLU A 271 -9.36 15.56 -17.32
CA GLU A 271 -8.39 15.44 -16.23
C GLU A 271 -7.59 16.74 -16.02
N ASN A 272 -7.12 17.35 -17.11
CA ASN A 272 -6.40 18.62 -17.09
C ASN A 272 -7.23 19.75 -16.50
N PHE A 273 -8.52 19.85 -16.85
CA PHE A 273 -9.41 20.86 -16.33
C PHE A 273 -9.65 20.67 -14.82
N PHE A 274 -10.05 19.47 -14.40
CA PHE A 274 -10.31 19.18 -12.99
C PHE A 274 -9.07 19.33 -12.11
N GLY A 275 -7.88 19.00 -12.63
CA GLY A 275 -6.60 19.23 -11.95
C GLY A 275 -6.27 20.71 -11.74
N ARG A 276 -6.94 21.62 -12.46
CA ARG A 276 -6.78 23.08 -12.34
C ARG A 276 -7.84 23.73 -11.47
N LEU A 277 -8.87 23.01 -11.03
CA LEU A 277 -9.92 23.58 -10.20
C LEU A 277 -9.45 23.81 -8.76
N PRO A 278 -9.80 24.95 -8.14
CA PRO A 278 -9.48 25.27 -6.76
C PRO A 278 -10.47 24.59 -5.80
N THR A 279 -10.40 23.26 -5.66
CA THR A 279 -11.36 22.48 -4.85
C THR A 279 -10.79 21.92 -3.56
N ILE A 280 -9.47 21.80 -3.43
CA ILE A 280 -8.82 21.18 -2.27
C ILE A 280 -7.86 22.18 -1.64
N PHE A 281 -8.11 22.49 -0.36
CA PHE A 281 -7.27 23.34 0.48
C PHE A 281 -6.99 22.69 1.84
N ASN A 282 -8.02 22.07 2.42
CA ASN A 282 -8.01 21.44 3.74
C ASN A 282 -8.03 19.92 3.61
N ILE A 283 -6.97 19.24 4.06
CA ILE A 283 -6.81 17.79 3.97
C ILE A 283 -6.66 17.19 5.36
N VAL A 284 -7.42 16.13 5.63
CA VAL A 284 -7.30 15.34 6.86
C VAL A 284 -6.78 13.95 6.51
N ILE A 285 -5.73 13.50 7.19
CA ILE A 285 -5.13 12.20 7.00
C ILE A 285 -5.19 11.43 8.33
N PHE A 286 -5.88 10.29 8.37
CA PHE A 286 -5.98 9.46 9.56
C PHE A 286 -4.91 8.37 9.57
N SER A 287 -4.17 8.27 10.69
CA SER A 287 -3.24 7.18 11.00
C SER A 287 -3.23 6.95 12.50
N VAL A 288 -4.17 6.15 13.00
CA VAL A 288 -4.56 6.17 14.43
C VAL A 288 -3.61 5.37 15.32
N HIS A 289 -3.26 4.14 14.94
CA HIS A 289 -2.37 3.27 15.70
C HIS A 289 -0.89 3.71 15.69
N GLY A 290 -0.09 3.02 16.50
CA GLY A 290 1.36 3.17 16.55
C GLY A 290 1.82 4.45 17.25
N TYR A 291 3.13 4.67 17.25
CA TYR A 291 3.78 5.87 17.76
C TYR A 291 4.03 6.82 16.59
N PHE A 292 3.01 7.58 16.19
CA PHE A 292 3.18 8.52 15.08
C PHE A 292 3.95 9.78 15.52
N GLY A 293 5.12 10.02 14.92
CA GLY A 293 5.98 11.17 15.20
C GLY A 293 7.16 11.26 14.23
N GLN A 294 7.96 12.32 14.34
CA GLN A 294 9.02 12.62 13.36
C GLN A 294 10.41 12.13 13.77
N ALA A 295 10.60 11.84 15.06
CA ALA A 295 11.89 11.41 15.61
C ALA A 295 11.68 10.39 16.74
N ASN A 296 12.64 9.46 16.88
CA ASN A 296 12.68 8.43 17.94
C ASN A 296 11.47 7.47 17.96
N VAL A 297 10.74 7.33 16.85
CA VAL A 297 9.55 6.45 16.78
C VAL A 297 9.73 5.22 15.90
N LEU A 298 10.57 5.28 14.86
CA LEU A 298 10.74 4.17 13.92
C LEU A 298 11.33 2.95 14.65
N GLY A 299 10.69 1.79 14.46
CA GLY A 299 11.06 0.55 15.14
C GLY A 299 10.31 0.29 16.46
N LEU A 300 9.52 1.26 16.96
CA LEU A 300 8.57 1.01 18.04
C LEU A 300 7.41 0.12 17.55
N PRO A 301 6.68 -0.57 18.45
CA PRO A 301 5.54 -1.39 18.08
C PRO A 301 4.54 -0.65 17.19
N ASP A 302 4.06 -1.34 16.15
CA ASP A 302 3.14 -0.81 15.12
C ASP A 302 3.62 0.48 14.43
N THR A 303 4.93 0.76 14.44
CA THR A 303 5.51 2.00 13.92
C THR A 303 6.59 1.71 12.89
N GLY A 304 6.28 1.94 11.61
CA GLY A 304 7.18 1.61 10.51
C GLY A 304 6.94 2.45 9.25
N GLY A 305 6.98 1.78 8.09
CA GLY A 305 6.91 2.44 6.77
C GLY A 305 5.70 3.35 6.57
N GLN A 306 4.56 3.06 7.21
CA GLN A 306 3.37 3.93 7.16
C GLN A 306 3.64 5.36 7.67
N VAL A 307 4.44 5.52 8.73
CA VAL A 307 4.78 6.86 9.26
C VAL A 307 5.65 7.62 8.26
N VAL A 308 6.65 6.95 7.69
CA VAL A 308 7.53 7.53 6.67
C VAL A 308 6.73 7.94 5.44
N TYR A 309 5.87 7.04 4.95
CA TYR A 309 4.98 7.29 3.81
C TYR A 309 4.14 8.54 4.02
N ILE A 310 3.47 8.67 5.17
CA ILE A 310 2.57 9.80 5.43
C ILE A 310 3.35 11.11 5.59
N LEU A 311 4.50 11.10 6.26
CA LEU A 311 5.31 12.31 6.42
C LEU A 311 5.81 12.84 5.06
N ASP A 312 6.27 11.95 4.17
CA ASP A 312 6.72 12.35 2.83
C ASP A 312 5.55 12.73 1.91
N GLN A 313 4.42 12.02 2.01
CA GLN A 313 3.16 12.36 1.34
C GLN A 313 2.73 13.80 1.68
N VAL A 314 2.70 14.14 2.96
CA VAL A 314 2.23 15.47 3.42
C VAL A 314 3.13 16.58 2.89
N ARG A 315 4.46 16.41 2.94
CA ARG A 315 5.41 17.40 2.40
C ARG A 315 5.16 17.67 0.92
N ALA A 316 5.04 16.60 0.13
CA ALA A 316 4.82 16.73 -1.30
C ALA A 316 3.44 17.27 -1.66
N MET A 317 2.40 16.88 -0.90
CA MET A 317 1.05 17.43 -1.09
C MET A 317 0.97 18.90 -0.73
N GLU A 318 1.61 19.35 0.36
CA GLU A 318 1.65 20.77 0.70
C GLU A 318 2.40 21.58 -0.35
N GLU A 319 3.56 21.10 -0.82
CA GLU A 319 4.32 21.76 -1.88
C GLU A 319 3.47 21.94 -3.15
N GLU A 320 2.80 20.88 -3.59
CA GLU A 320 1.93 20.92 -4.77
C GLU A 320 0.70 21.82 -4.55
N LEU A 321 0.06 21.78 -3.38
CA LEU A 321 -1.06 22.67 -3.04
C LEU A 321 -0.65 24.14 -3.10
N LEU A 322 0.50 24.50 -2.53
CA LEU A 322 1.02 25.86 -2.58
C LEU A 322 1.25 26.33 -4.02
N VAL A 323 1.74 25.44 -4.90
CA VAL A 323 1.90 25.71 -6.34
C VAL A 323 0.54 25.89 -7.01
N ARG A 324 -0.43 25.01 -6.77
CA ARG A 324 -1.78 25.08 -7.35
C ARG A 324 -2.52 26.36 -6.96
N ILE A 325 -2.57 26.65 -5.66
CA ILE A 325 -3.22 27.85 -5.11
C ILE A 325 -2.61 29.11 -5.72
N ARG A 326 -1.27 29.20 -5.77
CA ARG A 326 -0.58 30.32 -6.40
C ARG A 326 -0.93 30.42 -7.88
N ASN A 327 -0.88 29.33 -8.62
CA ASN A 327 -1.19 29.32 -10.05
C ASN A 327 -2.64 29.69 -10.34
N GLN A 328 -3.57 29.41 -9.43
CA GLN A 328 -4.99 29.80 -9.53
C GLN A 328 -5.25 31.27 -9.18
N GLY A 329 -4.23 32.02 -8.75
CA GLY A 329 -4.37 33.43 -8.36
C GLY A 329 -5.02 33.60 -6.99
N LEU A 330 -4.95 32.58 -6.14
CA LEU A 330 -5.51 32.57 -4.79
C LEU A 330 -4.43 32.81 -3.75
N ASN A 331 -4.83 33.33 -2.58
CA ASN A 331 -3.97 33.55 -1.42
C ASN A 331 -4.43 32.73 -0.20
N VAL A 332 -4.98 31.54 -0.47
CA VAL A 332 -5.43 30.61 0.56
C VAL A 332 -4.22 29.93 1.19
N LYS A 333 -4.25 29.72 2.51
CA LYS A 333 -3.25 28.91 3.20
C LYS A 333 -3.80 27.49 3.26
N PRO A 334 -3.21 26.52 2.55
CA PRO A 334 -3.67 25.13 2.66
C PRO A 334 -3.44 24.64 4.09
N GLN A 335 -4.23 23.69 4.56
CA GLN A 335 -4.00 23.03 5.85
C GLN A 335 -4.02 21.52 5.67
N ILE A 336 -3.00 20.83 6.20
CA ILE A 336 -2.99 19.36 6.25
C ILE A 336 -2.86 18.92 7.71
N LEU A 337 -3.85 18.17 8.19
CA LEU A 337 -3.84 17.59 9.53
C LEU A 337 -3.65 16.08 9.46
N VAL A 338 -2.52 15.59 10.00
CA VAL A 338 -2.31 14.17 10.25
C VAL A 338 -2.86 13.82 11.63
N VAL A 339 -3.99 13.14 11.66
CA VAL A 339 -4.73 12.84 12.88
C VAL A 339 -4.37 11.45 13.38
N THR A 340 -3.84 11.39 14.60
CA THR A 340 -3.34 10.18 15.24
C THR A 340 -3.70 10.17 16.74
N ARG A 341 -3.33 9.10 17.44
CA ARG A 341 -3.59 8.97 18.86
C ARG A 341 -2.62 9.79 19.72
N LEU A 342 -3.13 10.49 20.72
CA LEU A 342 -2.33 11.03 21.83
C LEU A 342 -2.01 9.92 22.83
N ILE A 343 -0.72 9.71 23.13
CA ILE A 343 -0.24 8.71 24.10
C ILE A 343 0.48 9.44 25.25
N PRO A 344 -0.25 9.78 26.34
CA PRO A 344 0.32 10.52 27.49
C PRO A 344 1.57 9.91 28.10
N ASP A 345 1.66 8.58 28.17
CA ASP A 345 2.78 7.89 28.84
C ASP A 345 3.96 7.60 27.88
N ALA A 346 3.91 8.07 26.63
CA ALA A 346 5.03 7.93 25.69
C ALA A 346 6.24 8.75 26.17
N GLN A 347 7.34 8.08 26.48
CA GLN A 347 8.61 8.68 26.89
C GLN A 347 9.59 8.72 25.72
N GLY A 348 10.40 9.78 25.62
CA GLY A 348 11.43 9.92 24.58
C GLY A 348 10.92 10.30 23.19
N THR A 349 9.61 10.46 23.02
CA THR A 349 8.95 10.89 21.78
C THR A 349 8.04 12.10 22.03
N LYS A 350 7.52 12.71 20.96
CA LYS A 350 6.51 13.78 21.03
C LYS A 350 5.07 13.26 20.98
N CYS A 351 4.84 11.95 21.12
CA CYS A 351 3.50 11.35 21.00
C CYS A 351 2.53 11.78 22.12
N ASN A 352 3.02 12.44 23.17
CA ASN A 352 2.24 13.06 24.24
C ASN A 352 1.88 14.54 23.97
N GLN A 353 2.33 15.12 22.85
CA GLN A 353 2.02 16.50 22.46
C GLN A 353 0.82 16.52 21.51
N GLU A 354 -0.18 17.32 21.85
CA GLU A 354 -1.43 17.41 21.09
C GLU A 354 -1.22 17.90 19.66
N LEU A 355 -0.38 18.92 19.46
CA LEU A 355 -0.11 19.49 18.14
C LEU A 355 1.40 19.54 17.90
N GLU A 356 1.83 19.10 16.71
CA GLU A 356 3.23 19.14 16.29
C GLU A 356 3.32 19.53 14.82
N THR A 357 4.08 20.58 14.50
CA THR A 357 4.33 20.98 13.11
C THR A 357 5.22 19.98 12.38
N ILE A 358 4.86 19.66 11.13
CA ILE A 358 5.62 18.71 10.31
C ILE A 358 6.84 19.42 9.70
N GLU A 359 8.03 18.86 9.90
CA GLU A 359 9.29 19.37 9.38
C GLU A 359 9.28 19.39 7.85
N GLY A 360 9.78 20.49 7.28
CA GLY A 360 9.75 20.73 5.83
C GLY A 360 8.42 21.29 5.32
N THR A 361 7.46 21.59 6.20
CA THR A 361 6.15 22.15 5.83
C THR A 361 5.89 23.51 6.52
N LYS A 362 4.93 24.28 6.00
CA LYS A 362 4.53 25.60 6.54
C LYS A 362 3.18 25.59 7.25
N HIS A 363 2.28 24.71 6.84
CA HIS A 363 0.88 24.71 7.24
C HIS A 363 0.36 23.30 7.59
N SER A 364 1.26 22.32 7.69
CA SER A 364 0.91 20.94 7.98
C SER A 364 1.28 20.54 9.40
N ASN A 365 0.36 19.89 10.11
CA ASN A 365 0.51 19.55 11.52
C ASN A 365 0.04 18.12 11.82
N ILE A 366 0.66 17.49 12.81
CA ILE A 366 0.18 16.28 13.45
C ILE A 366 -0.76 16.71 14.57
N LEU A 367 -2.01 16.24 14.53
CA LEU A 367 -3.02 16.41 15.57
C LEU A 367 -3.21 15.09 16.32
N ARG A 368 -2.98 15.10 17.63
CA ARG A 368 -3.10 13.93 18.48
C ARG A 368 -4.33 14.01 19.36
N VAL A 369 -5.23 13.05 19.23
CA VAL A 369 -6.47 12.98 20.00
C VAL A 369 -6.41 11.78 20.95
N PRO A 370 -6.69 11.94 22.25
CA PRO A 370 -6.60 10.83 23.19
C PRO A 370 -7.74 9.83 22.98
N PHE A 371 -7.45 8.55 23.20
CA PHE A 371 -8.50 7.58 23.47
C PHE A 371 -9.10 7.81 24.84
N ARG A 372 -10.41 7.51 24.95
CA ARG A 372 -11.17 7.65 26.18
C ARG A 372 -11.91 6.36 26.48
N THR A 373 -11.96 6.04 27.76
CA THR A 373 -12.78 5.00 28.37
C THR A 373 -13.79 5.66 29.31
N GLU A 374 -14.66 4.88 29.92
CA GLU A 374 -15.53 5.35 31.01
C GLU A 374 -14.72 5.95 32.19
N ASN A 375 -13.49 5.49 32.39
CA ASN A 375 -12.58 5.94 33.45
C ASN A 375 -11.70 7.15 33.05
N GLY A 376 -11.94 7.75 31.88
CA GLY A 376 -11.18 8.91 31.38
C GLY A 376 -10.18 8.57 30.28
N ILE A 377 -9.12 9.37 30.16
CA ILE A 377 -8.13 9.25 29.07
C ILE A 377 -7.29 7.97 29.24
N LEU A 378 -7.20 7.17 28.18
CA LEU A 378 -6.34 5.99 28.14
C LEU A 378 -4.90 6.40 27.83
N ARG A 379 -4.02 6.24 28.82
CA ARG A 379 -2.68 6.84 28.84
C ARG A 379 -1.59 6.03 28.12
N GLN A 380 -1.69 4.70 28.18
CA GLN A 380 -0.71 3.75 27.65
C GLN A 380 -0.94 3.41 26.18
N TRP A 381 0.11 2.95 25.50
CA TRP A 381 -0.01 2.43 24.13
C TRP A 381 -0.97 1.22 24.06
N VAL A 382 -1.61 1.05 22.89
CA VAL A 382 -2.52 -0.05 22.57
C VAL A 382 -2.12 -0.59 21.21
N SER A 383 -2.06 -1.92 21.10
CA SER A 383 -1.82 -2.62 19.84
C SER A 383 -2.86 -2.25 18.80
N ARG A 384 -2.48 -2.20 17.52
CA ARG A 384 -3.40 -2.00 16.41
C ARG A 384 -4.52 -3.04 16.35
N PHE A 385 -4.29 -4.24 16.89
CA PHE A 385 -5.31 -5.30 16.98
C PHE A 385 -6.33 -5.06 18.10
N ASP A 386 -6.00 -4.27 19.13
CA ASP A 386 -6.85 -4.06 20.32
C ASP A 386 -7.56 -2.69 20.29
N ILE A 387 -7.51 -2.00 19.15
CA ILE A 387 -7.82 -0.57 19.05
C ILE A 387 -9.32 -0.29 18.85
N TYR A 388 -10.07 -1.28 18.38
CA TYR A 388 -11.44 -1.15 17.86
C TYR A 388 -12.45 -0.52 18.84
N PRO A 389 -12.42 -0.81 20.16
CA PRO A 389 -13.30 -0.18 21.15
C PRO A 389 -13.23 1.34 21.21
N TYR A 390 -12.10 1.93 20.82
CA TYR A 390 -11.85 3.35 21.00
C TYR A 390 -12.19 4.18 19.75
N LEU A 391 -12.30 3.54 18.59
CA LEU A 391 -12.34 4.23 17.29
C LEU A 391 -13.58 5.09 17.10
N GLU A 392 -14.76 4.65 17.55
CA GLU A 392 -15.99 5.44 17.40
C GLU A 392 -15.91 6.74 18.21
N LYS A 393 -15.53 6.64 19.49
CA LYS A 393 -15.40 7.83 20.35
C LYS A 393 -14.26 8.73 19.88
N PHE A 394 -13.14 8.14 19.45
CA PHE A 394 -12.04 8.88 18.84
C PHE A 394 -12.49 9.66 17.61
N THR A 395 -13.30 9.06 16.72
CA THR A 395 -13.84 9.74 15.53
C THR A 395 -14.64 10.98 15.92
N GLN A 396 -15.50 10.87 16.94
CA GLN A 396 -16.32 11.99 17.43
C GLN A 396 -15.44 13.12 17.96
N ASP A 397 -14.49 12.79 18.85
CA ASP A 397 -13.61 13.77 19.49
C ASP A 397 -12.66 14.42 18.47
N ALA A 398 -12.13 13.64 17.53
CA ALA A 398 -11.28 14.12 16.45
C ALA A 398 -12.07 15.02 15.48
N THR A 399 -13.28 14.65 15.08
CA THR A 399 -14.12 15.47 14.20
C THR A 399 -14.32 16.86 14.79
N THR A 400 -14.64 16.96 16.09
CA THR A 400 -14.83 18.25 16.76
C THR A 400 -13.56 19.11 16.70
N LYS A 401 -12.41 18.54 17.06
CA LYS A 401 -11.12 19.26 17.05
C LYS A 401 -10.68 19.69 15.65
N ILE A 402 -10.93 18.84 14.65
CA ILE A 402 -10.58 19.15 13.26
C ILE A 402 -11.39 20.34 12.75
N LEU A 403 -12.71 20.33 12.99
CA LEU A 403 -13.58 21.43 12.57
C LEU A 403 -13.21 22.76 13.26
N GLU A 404 -12.79 22.69 14.53
CA GLU A 404 -12.29 23.85 15.28
C GLU A 404 -10.99 24.40 14.68
N LEU A 405 -10.00 23.54 14.41
CA LEU A 405 -8.69 23.94 13.90
C LEU A 405 -8.71 24.41 12.44
N MET A 406 -9.53 23.78 11.60
CA MET A 406 -9.64 24.13 10.17
C MET A 406 -10.58 25.30 9.90
N GLU A 407 -11.33 25.76 10.92
CA GLU A 407 -12.41 26.76 10.79
C GLU A 407 -13.42 26.40 9.67
N GLY A 408 -13.64 25.10 9.46
CA GLY A 408 -14.40 24.61 8.32
C GLY A 408 -14.31 23.10 8.17
N LYS A 409 -14.98 22.58 7.13
CA LYS A 409 -14.89 21.16 6.77
C LYS A 409 -13.61 20.91 5.95
N PRO A 410 -13.03 19.70 6.05
CA PRO A 410 -12.01 19.30 5.09
C PRO A 410 -12.61 19.13 3.70
N ASP A 411 -11.78 19.33 2.68
CA ASP A 411 -12.12 19.09 1.27
C ASP A 411 -11.83 17.63 0.87
N LEU A 412 -10.83 17.02 1.50
CA LEU A 412 -10.42 15.64 1.28
C LEU A 412 -10.07 14.96 2.61
N ILE A 413 -10.57 13.73 2.80
CA ILE A 413 -10.19 12.87 3.93
C ILE A 413 -9.48 11.62 3.38
N ILE A 414 -8.33 11.28 3.94
CA ILE A 414 -7.53 10.11 3.57
C ILE A 414 -7.40 9.19 4.79
N GLY A 415 -7.94 7.98 4.69
CA GLY A 415 -7.69 6.93 5.68
C GLY A 415 -6.40 6.15 5.38
N ASN A 416 -5.70 5.70 6.42
CA ASN A 416 -4.55 4.82 6.31
C ASN A 416 -4.69 3.62 7.24
N TYR A 417 -4.48 2.41 6.71
CA TYR A 417 -4.68 1.13 7.40
C TYR A 417 -6.11 0.94 7.91
N THR A 418 -6.44 -0.24 8.46
CA THR A 418 -7.83 -0.60 8.83
C THR A 418 -8.48 0.42 9.77
N ASP A 419 -7.79 0.81 10.84
CA ASP A 419 -8.30 1.72 11.87
C ASP A 419 -8.48 3.15 11.34
N GLY A 420 -7.47 3.69 10.64
CA GLY A 420 -7.54 5.00 10.02
C GLY A 420 -8.57 5.05 8.90
N ASN A 421 -8.70 3.98 8.10
CA ASN A 421 -9.72 3.84 7.06
C ASN A 421 -11.14 3.81 7.64
N LEU A 422 -11.37 3.11 8.75
CA LEU A 422 -12.66 3.11 9.41
C LEU A 422 -13.02 4.48 9.98
N VAL A 423 -12.11 5.12 10.71
CA VAL A 423 -12.32 6.48 11.27
C VAL A 423 -12.57 7.50 10.16
N ALA A 424 -11.79 7.45 9.09
CA ALA A 424 -11.97 8.29 7.91
C ALA A 424 -13.34 8.07 7.26
N SER A 425 -13.80 6.82 7.17
CA SER A 425 -15.13 6.47 6.64
C SER A 425 -16.25 7.08 7.48
N LEU A 426 -16.18 6.92 8.80
CA LEU A 426 -17.18 7.48 9.71
C LEU A 426 -17.24 9.01 9.65
N MET A 427 -16.09 9.69 9.60
CA MET A 427 -16.03 11.14 9.50
C MET A 427 -16.51 11.65 8.13
N ALA A 428 -16.05 11.05 7.04
CA ALA A 428 -16.44 11.45 5.68
C ALA A 428 -17.95 11.30 5.47
N ASN A 429 -18.53 10.22 5.98
CA ASN A 429 -19.97 9.99 5.94
C ASN A 429 -20.76 11.03 6.75
N LYS A 430 -20.25 11.40 7.93
CA LYS A 430 -20.87 12.43 8.77
C LYS A 430 -20.82 13.82 8.14
N LEU A 431 -19.70 14.18 7.49
CA LEU A 431 -19.47 15.53 6.97
C LEU A 431 -19.89 15.72 5.51
N GLY A 432 -20.07 14.62 4.77
CA GLY A 432 -20.34 14.63 3.34
C GLY A 432 -19.09 14.86 2.49
N VAL A 433 -17.90 14.57 2.99
CA VAL A 433 -16.59 14.89 2.35
C VAL A 433 -16.11 13.74 1.45
N THR A 434 -15.26 14.02 0.47
CA THR A 434 -14.67 13.01 -0.41
C THR A 434 -13.66 12.16 0.36
N LEU A 435 -13.76 10.83 0.22
CA LEU A 435 -12.97 9.86 0.98
C LEU A 435 -12.01 9.08 0.08
N ALA A 436 -10.72 9.16 0.40
CA ALA A 436 -9.69 8.25 -0.09
C ALA A 436 -9.31 7.24 1.01
N THR A 437 -8.94 6.02 0.62
CA THR A 437 -8.35 5.05 1.55
C THR A 437 -7.05 4.46 0.99
N ILE A 438 -6.12 4.18 1.91
CA ILE A 438 -4.85 3.51 1.64
C ILE A 438 -4.74 2.34 2.61
N ALA A 439 -4.69 1.10 2.13
CA ALA A 439 -4.62 -0.05 3.03
C ALA A 439 -3.25 -0.17 3.71
N HIS A 440 -2.15 0.09 2.98
CA HIS A 440 -0.76 -0.26 3.34
C HIS A 440 -0.52 -1.78 3.46
N ALA A 441 -1.41 -2.50 4.13
CA ALA A 441 -1.45 -3.96 4.19
C ALA A 441 -2.86 -4.43 4.54
N LEU A 442 -3.26 -5.60 4.02
CA LEU A 442 -4.49 -6.29 4.42
C LEU A 442 -4.15 -7.61 5.12
N GLU A 443 -4.40 -7.68 6.43
CA GLU A 443 -3.91 -8.76 7.28
C GLU A 443 -4.47 -10.14 6.89
N LYS A 444 -5.64 -10.21 6.25
CA LYS A 444 -6.22 -11.47 5.74
C LYS A 444 -5.27 -12.24 4.81
N THR A 445 -4.45 -11.52 4.04
CA THR A 445 -3.45 -12.15 3.15
C THR A 445 -2.13 -12.49 3.83
N LYS A 446 -1.84 -11.84 4.96
CA LYS A 446 -0.61 -12.07 5.73
C LYS A 446 -0.75 -13.24 6.70
N TYR A 447 -1.98 -13.50 7.15
CA TYR A 447 -2.31 -14.64 8.00
C TYR A 447 -3.15 -15.63 7.18
N GLU A 448 -2.48 -16.65 6.63
CA GLU A 448 -3.15 -17.68 5.83
C GLU A 448 -4.31 -18.33 6.59
N ASP A 449 -5.40 -18.55 5.87
CA ASP A 449 -6.66 -19.12 6.36
C ASP A 449 -7.19 -18.45 7.65
N SER A 450 -6.85 -17.17 7.87
CA SER A 450 -7.33 -16.41 9.03
C SER A 450 -8.80 -16.07 9.00
N ASP A 451 -9.43 -16.14 7.83
CA ASP A 451 -10.86 -15.99 7.66
C ASP A 451 -11.61 -17.25 8.11
N VAL A 452 -11.28 -18.42 7.59
CA VAL A 452 -11.94 -19.67 8.01
C VAL A 452 -11.60 -20.10 9.44
N ASN A 453 -10.38 -19.81 9.92
CA ASN A 453 -9.94 -20.10 11.28
C ASN A 453 -10.02 -18.88 12.21
N TRP A 454 -10.88 -17.91 11.90
CA TRP A 454 -10.93 -16.64 12.63
C TRP A 454 -11.17 -16.82 14.12
N ARG A 455 -12.07 -17.74 14.53
CA ARG A 455 -12.42 -17.97 15.94
C ARG A 455 -11.22 -18.31 16.82
N GLU A 456 -10.25 -19.07 16.31
CA GLU A 456 -9.03 -19.44 17.03
C GLU A 456 -8.06 -18.26 17.18
N LYS A 457 -8.08 -17.37 16.19
CA LYS A 457 -7.17 -16.20 16.09
C LYS A 457 -7.77 -14.95 16.76
N ASP A 458 -9.09 -14.88 16.90
CA ASP A 458 -9.82 -13.71 17.36
C ASP A 458 -9.43 -13.24 18.77
N PRO A 459 -9.21 -14.11 19.77
CA PRO A 459 -8.80 -13.68 21.11
C PRO A 459 -7.45 -12.92 21.15
N LYS A 460 -6.63 -13.05 20.10
CA LYS A 460 -5.30 -12.42 20.01
C LYS A 460 -5.25 -11.27 18.99
N TYR A 461 -5.93 -11.42 17.86
CA TYR A 461 -5.80 -10.49 16.73
C TYR A 461 -7.09 -9.74 16.41
N HIS A 462 -8.22 -10.15 16.97
CA HIS A 462 -9.53 -9.53 16.74
C HIS A 462 -9.87 -9.37 15.25
N PHE A 463 -9.56 -10.40 14.44
CA PHE A 463 -9.76 -10.39 12.99
C PHE A 463 -11.22 -10.22 12.58
N SER A 464 -12.18 -10.65 13.42
CA SER A 464 -13.60 -10.36 13.20
C SER A 464 -13.85 -8.84 13.11
N CYS A 465 -13.32 -8.05 14.03
CA CYS A 465 -13.39 -6.59 13.99
C CYS A 465 -12.63 -6.04 12.79
N GLN A 466 -11.41 -6.54 12.55
CA GLN A 466 -10.54 -6.03 11.50
C GLN A 466 -11.15 -6.21 10.10
N PHE A 467 -11.55 -7.43 9.73
CA PHE A 467 -12.06 -7.71 8.39
C PHE A 467 -13.40 -7.03 8.14
N THR A 468 -14.22 -6.89 9.18
CA THR A 468 -15.47 -6.11 9.12
C THR A 468 -15.18 -4.63 8.86
N ALA A 469 -14.20 -4.05 9.57
CA ALA A 469 -13.76 -2.66 9.35
C ALA A 469 -13.16 -2.44 7.96
N ASP A 470 -12.36 -3.39 7.48
CA ASP A 470 -11.77 -3.35 6.14
C ASP A 470 -12.86 -3.31 5.06
N ILE A 471 -13.83 -4.23 5.08
CA ILE A 471 -14.92 -4.27 4.10
C ILE A 471 -15.80 -3.00 4.17
N ILE A 472 -16.08 -2.48 5.36
CA ILE A 472 -16.79 -1.21 5.55
C ILE A 472 -16.04 -0.07 4.86
N ALA A 473 -14.74 0.04 5.10
CA ALA A 473 -13.94 1.11 4.53
C ALA A 473 -13.75 1.00 3.02
N MET A 474 -13.47 -0.21 2.51
CA MET A 474 -13.34 -0.48 1.07
C MET A 474 -14.59 -0.02 0.29
N ASN A 475 -15.76 -0.25 0.88
CA ASN A 475 -17.03 0.09 0.27
C ASN A 475 -17.50 1.53 0.55
N SER A 476 -16.95 2.20 1.57
CA SER A 476 -17.19 3.62 1.84
C SER A 476 -16.36 4.55 0.97
N ALA A 477 -15.17 4.11 0.53
CA ALA A 477 -14.22 4.93 -0.22
C ALA A 477 -14.79 5.42 -1.56
N ASP A 478 -14.59 6.71 -1.84
CA ASP A 478 -14.83 7.31 -3.16
C ASP A 478 -13.73 6.89 -4.15
N PHE A 479 -12.49 6.79 -3.67
CA PHE A 479 -11.38 6.18 -4.40
C PHE A 479 -10.40 5.49 -3.45
N VAL A 480 -9.70 4.48 -3.96
CA VAL A 480 -8.71 3.67 -3.23
C VAL A 480 -7.35 3.90 -3.87
N ILE A 481 -6.35 4.24 -3.06
CA ILE A 481 -4.96 4.38 -3.52
C ILE A 481 -4.19 3.13 -3.11
N THR A 482 -3.50 2.55 -4.09
CA THR A 482 -2.59 1.41 -3.91
C THR A 482 -1.21 1.77 -4.45
N SER A 483 -0.18 1.10 -3.93
CA SER A 483 1.19 1.34 -4.39
C SER A 483 1.52 0.53 -5.65
N THR A 484 0.83 -0.60 -5.86
CA THR A 484 1.10 -1.56 -6.95
C THR A 484 -0.18 -2.20 -7.48
N TYR A 485 -0.12 -2.73 -8.70
CA TYR A 485 -1.17 -3.59 -9.25
C TYR A 485 -1.31 -4.87 -8.43
N GLN A 486 -0.19 -5.44 -7.97
CA GLN A 486 -0.15 -6.62 -7.09
C GLN A 486 -1.02 -6.45 -5.83
N GLU A 487 -1.05 -5.26 -5.23
CA GLU A 487 -1.90 -4.97 -4.07
C GLU A 487 -3.39 -5.17 -4.39
N ILE A 488 -3.83 -4.80 -5.60
CA ILE A 488 -5.22 -4.93 -6.02
C ILE A 488 -5.54 -6.35 -6.49
N ALA A 489 -4.88 -6.80 -7.55
CA ALA A 489 -5.22 -8.01 -8.30
C ALA A 489 -4.06 -8.99 -8.45
N GLY A 490 -2.99 -8.80 -7.68
CA GLY A 490 -1.94 -9.80 -7.57
C GLY A 490 -1.20 -10.03 -8.89
N SER A 491 -0.76 -11.27 -9.07
CA SER A 491 -0.08 -11.72 -10.28
C SER A 491 -1.01 -12.65 -11.06
N LYS A 492 -0.48 -13.26 -12.12
CA LYS A 492 -1.20 -14.33 -12.83
C LYS A 492 -1.53 -15.50 -11.90
N ASP A 493 -0.59 -15.87 -11.04
CA ASP A 493 -0.67 -17.11 -10.26
C ASP A 493 -1.18 -16.90 -8.84
N ARG A 494 -1.03 -15.69 -8.28
CA ARG A 494 -1.45 -15.35 -6.91
C ARG A 494 -2.46 -14.21 -6.89
N PRO A 495 -3.58 -14.32 -6.14
CA PRO A 495 -4.56 -13.26 -6.02
C PRO A 495 -4.00 -12.04 -5.29
N GLY A 496 -4.55 -10.87 -5.61
CA GLY A 496 -4.19 -9.62 -4.94
C GLY A 496 -4.72 -9.53 -3.51
N GLN A 497 -4.23 -8.53 -2.78
CA GLN A 497 -4.68 -8.31 -1.40
C GLN A 497 -6.15 -7.93 -1.37
N TYR A 498 -6.57 -6.93 -2.15
CA TYR A 498 -7.98 -6.57 -2.27
C TYR A 498 -8.80 -7.68 -2.93
N GLU A 499 -8.29 -8.32 -3.98
CA GLU A 499 -8.98 -9.43 -4.65
C GLU A 499 -9.35 -10.56 -3.68
N SER A 500 -8.50 -10.86 -2.71
CA SER A 500 -8.80 -11.88 -1.70
C SER A 500 -10.01 -11.54 -0.81
N HIS A 501 -10.48 -10.29 -0.80
CA HIS A 501 -11.67 -9.83 -0.09
C HIS A 501 -12.92 -9.82 -0.98
N ALA A 502 -12.81 -10.22 -2.25
CA ALA A 502 -13.95 -10.30 -3.16
C ALA A 502 -14.96 -11.37 -2.71
N VAL A 503 -14.47 -12.56 -2.34
CA VAL A 503 -15.29 -13.69 -1.88
C VAL A 503 -14.56 -14.39 -0.74
N TYR A 504 -15.14 -14.40 0.46
CA TYR A 504 -14.60 -15.11 1.62
C TYR A 504 -15.68 -15.37 2.68
N THR A 505 -15.36 -16.12 3.73
CA THR A 505 -16.31 -16.44 4.80
C THR A 505 -15.64 -16.45 6.17
N LEU A 506 -16.39 -16.04 7.19
CA LEU A 506 -16.06 -16.19 8.60
C LEU A 506 -17.08 -17.16 9.19
N PRO A 507 -16.80 -18.49 9.22
CA PRO A 507 -17.80 -19.49 9.60
C PRO A 507 -18.46 -19.17 10.95
N GLY A 508 -19.80 -19.12 10.93
CA GLY A 508 -20.68 -18.75 12.03
C GLY A 508 -20.63 -17.29 12.48
N LEU A 509 -20.21 -16.38 11.59
CA LEU A 509 -20.40 -14.95 11.75
C LEU A 509 -21.16 -14.37 10.54
N TYR A 510 -20.50 -14.30 9.38
CA TYR A 510 -21.10 -13.93 8.10
C TYR A 510 -20.28 -14.49 6.94
N ARG A 511 -20.90 -14.58 5.77
CA ARG A 511 -20.22 -14.87 4.50
C ARG A 511 -20.26 -13.68 3.57
N VAL A 512 -19.21 -13.48 2.78
CA VAL A 512 -19.08 -12.37 1.84
C VAL A 512 -19.07 -12.96 0.43
N SER A 513 -20.21 -12.91 -0.25
CA SER A 513 -20.37 -13.41 -1.62
C SER A 513 -19.95 -12.38 -2.68
N SER A 514 -19.94 -11.10 -2.31
CA SER A 514 -19.39 -10.00 -3.11
C SER A 514 -18.94 -8.86 -2.20
N GLY A 515 -17.66 -8.86 -1.82
CA GLY A 515 -17.09 -7.90 -0.88
C GLY A 515 -16.48 -6.68 -1.55
N ILE A 516 -15.68 -6.89 -2.59
CA ILE A 516 -15.05 -5.84 -3.37
C ILE A 516 -14.82 -6.33 -4.81
N ASN A 517 -14.95 -5.42 -5.77
CA ASN A 517 -14.68 -5.69 -7.17
C ASN A 517 -13.36 -5.00 -7.58
N VAL A 518 -12.35 -5.77 -7.97
CA VAL A 518 -11.04 -5.22 -8.39
C VAL A 518 -11.11 -4.40 -9.68
N PHE A 519 -12.18 -4.54 -10.45
CA PHE A 519 -12.47 -3.71 -11.63
C PHE A 519 -13.20 -2.42 -11.32
N ASP A 520 -13.53 -2.16 -10.04
CA ASP A 520 -14.19 -0.92 -9.64
C ASP A 520 -13.30 0.28 -10.00
N PRO A 521 -13.85 1.29 -10.71
CA PRO A 521 -13.09 2.47 -11.11
C PRO A 521 -12.64 3.33 -9.93
N LYS A 522 -12.96 2.98 -8.68
CA LYS A 522 -12.37 3.60 -7.49
C LYS A 522 -10.88 3.26 -7.32
N PHE A 523 -10.41 2.12 -7.85
CA PHE A 523 -9.03 1.67 -7.65
C PHE A 523 -8.03 2.44 -8.51
N ASN A 524 -7.02 3.01 -7.85
CA ASN A 524 -5.95 3.76 -8.48
C ASN A 524 -4.59 3.37 -7.93
N ILE A 525 -3.65 3.12 -8.84
CA ILE A 525 -2.25 2.90 -8.48
C ILE A 525 -1.55 4.27 -8.46
N ALA A 526 -1.12 4.73 -7.29
CA ALA A 526 -0.27 5.91 -7.14
C ALA A 526 0.97 5.49 -6.34
N PRO A 527 2.05 5.08 -7.03
CA PRO A 527 3.25 4.61 -6.35
C PRO A 527 3.90 5.75 -5.56
N PRO A 528 4.37 5.50 -4.33
CA PRO A 528 5.18 6.48 -3.60
C PRO A 528 6.57 6.64 -4.25
N GLY A 529 7.29 7.68 -3.83
CA GLY A 529 8.69 7.90 -4.22
C GLY A 529 9.66 7.71 -3.06
N ALA A 530 10.92 8.06 -3.30
CA ALA A 530 11.90 8.28 -2.24
C ALA A 530 12.12 9.79 -2.03
N ASP A 531 12.56 10.17 -0.82
CA ASP A 531 12.94 11.53 -0.49
C ASP A 531 14.15 11.99 -1.32
N GLN A 532 13.90 12.81 -2.34
CA GLN A 532 14.94 13.27 -3.29
C GLN A 532 15.95 14.25 -2.68
N THR A 533 15.74 14.68 -1.42
CA THR A 533 16.77 15.41 -0.65
C THR A 533 17.81 14.46 -0.05
N VAL A 534 17.47 13.17 0.10
CA VAL A 534 18.32 12.11 0.66
C VAL A 534 18.88 11.21 -0.44
N TYR A 535 18.01 10.78 -1.35
CA TYR A 535 18.31 9.85 -2.44
C TYR A 535 18.26 10.60 -3.78
N PHE A 536 19.43 10.90 -4.32
CA PHE A 536 19.60 11.65 -5.56
C PHE A 536 20.79 11.08 -6.34
N PRO A 537 20.91 11.37 -7.65
CA PRO A 537 21.93 10.77 -8.51
C PRO A 537 23.36 10.95 -7.96
N PHE A 538 24.16 9.89 -8.01
CA PHE A 538 25.56 9.93 -7.57
C PHE A 538 26.42 10.95 -8.34
N THR A 539 26.00 11.30 -9.56
CA THR A 539 26.65 12.29 -10.46
C THR A 539 26.48 13.74 -10.00
N GLU A 540 25.54 14.04 -9.09
CA GLU A 540 25.35 15.36 -8.52
C GLU A 540 26.40 15.67 -7.43
N THR A 541 27.66 15.78 -7.84
CA THR A 541 28.84 15.93 -6.96
C THR A 541 28.73 17.07 -5.95
N GLN A 542 28.05 18.16 -6.30
CA GLN A 542 27.85 19.32 -5.42
C GLN A 542 26.88 19.06 -4.26
N LYS A 543 26.00 18.06 -4.36
CA LYS A 543 25.04 17.71 -3.29
C LYS A 543 25.53 16.57 -2.40
N ARG A 544 26.65 15.92 -2.73
CA ARG A 544 27.18 14.74 -2.03
C ARG A 544 27.46 15.04 -0.56
N PHE A 545 27.10 14.10 0.31
CA PHE A 545 27.31 14.21 1.76
C PHE A 545 28.73 13.77 2.14
N THR A 546 29.72 14.51 1.64
CA THR A 546 31.15 14.19 1.78
C THR A 546 31.62 14.06 3.23
N GLN A 547 30.90 14.65 4.19
CA GLN A 547 31.14 14.47 5.63
C GLN A 547 31.02 13.00 6.09
N PHE A 548 30.26 12.16 5.36
CA PHE A 548 30.12 10.74 5.68
C PHE A 548 31.15 9.86 4.97
N HIS A 549 31.97 10.38 4.06
CA HIS A 549 32.95 9.57 3.32
C HIS A 549 33.95 8.85 4.23
N PRO A 550 34.53 9.47 5.28
CA PRO A 550 35.45 8.76 6.17
C PRO A 550 34.80 7.58 6.88
N THR A 551 33.58 7.76 7.40
CA THR A 551 32.85 6.72 8.14
C THR A 551 32.34 5.62 7.21
N ILE A 552 31.89 5.96 6.00
CA ILE A 552 31.52 4.97 4.98
C ILE A 552 32.75 4.17 4.52
N HIS A 553 33.89 4.83 4.31
CA HIS A 553 35.13 4.15 3.93
C HIS A 553 35.59 3.17 5.02
N GLU A 554 35.50 3.56 6.29
CA GLU A 554 35.74 2.67 7.43
C GLU A 554 34.75 1.49 7.43
N LEU A 555 33.45 1.78 7.31
CA LEU A 555 32.38 0.79 7.29
C LEU A 555 32.58 -0.27 6.20
N LEU A 556 33.04 0.12 5.01
CA LEU A 556 33.24 -0.78 3.87
C LEU A 556 34.61 -1.50 3.90
N TYR A 557 35.68 -0.82 4.29
CA TYR A 557 37.05 -1.25 3.97
C TYR A 557 37.99 -1.42 5.17
N ASN A 558 37.50 -1.25 6.40
CA ASN A 558 38.25 -1.60 7.60
C ASN A 558 38.43 -3.13 7.67
N ASP A 559 39.63 -3.61 7.97
CA ASP A 559 39.96 -5.04 8.07
C ASP A 559 39.67 -5.65 9.44
N THR A 560 39.35 -4.81 10.43
CA THR A 560 39.01 -5.23 11.79
C THR A 560 37.53 -5.54 11.89
N GLU A 561 37.16 -6.64 12.55
CA GLU A 561 35.77 -6.98 12.86
C GLU A 561 35.34 -6.31 14.18
N ASN A 562 34.12 -5.80 14.23
CA ASN A 562 33.56 -5.11 15.40
C ASN A 562 32.02 -5.25 15.44
N ASP A 563 31.37 -4.51 16.34
CA ASP A 563 29.90 -4.51 16.48
C ASP A 563 29.15 -3.85 15.32
N GLU A 564 29.83 -3.17 14.39
CA GLU A 564 29.23 -2.54 13.20
C GLU A 564 29.41 -3.37 11.92
N HIS A 565 30.48 -4.17 11.81
CA HIS A 565 30.77 -4.97 10.63
C HIS A 565 31.66 -6.20 10.88
N ILE A 566 31.41 -7.28 10.13
CA ILE A 566 32.25 -8.49 10.08
C ILE A 566 32.67 -8.85 8.65
N GLY A 567 33.76 -9.62 8.50
CA GLY A 567 34.42 -9.85 7.21
C GLY A 567 35.20 -8.63 6.73
N PHE A 568 35.88 -8.73 5.58
CA PHE A 568 36.66 -7.63 4.99
C PHE A 568 36.76 -7.79 3.47
N LEU A 569 37.02 -6.68 2.78
CA LEU A 569 37.22 -6.65 1.33
C LEU A 569 38.70 -6.52 0.99
N GLN A 570 39.29 -7.61 0.48
CA GLN A 570 40.71 -7.68 0.15
C GLN A 570 41.05 -6.81 -1.07
N ASN A 571 40.22 -6.85 -2.12
CA ASN A 571 40.37 -6.00 -3.29
C ASN A 571 39.36 -4.85 -3.26
N LYS A 572 39.79 -3.68 -2.78
CA LYS A 572 38.96 -2.46 -2.66
C LYS A 572 38.56 -1.84 -4.00
N LYS A 573 39.19 -2.23 -5.11
CA LYS A 573 38.90 -1.70 -6.46
C LYS A 573 37.80 -2.46 -7.20
N LYS A 574 37.41 -3.64 -6.71
CA LYS A 574 36.30 -4.39 -7.33
C LYS A 574 34.98 -3.63 -7.13
N PRO A 575 34.08 -3.65 -8.12
CA PRO A 575 32.70 -3.21 -7.92
C PRO A 575 32.04 -3.98 -6.77
N ILE A 576 31.04 -3.34 -6.17
CA ILE A 576 30.31 -3.90 -5.03
C ILE A 576 28.89 -4.29 -5.45
N ILE A 577 28.51 -5.55 -5.20
CA ILE A 577 27.10 -5.91 -5.04
C ILE A 577 26.67 -5.47 -3.65
N PHE A 578 25.65 -4.63 -3.58
CA PHE A 578 25.10 -4.10 -2.35
C PHE A 578 23.67 -4.60 -2.13
N SER A 579 23.36 -5.03 -0.91
CA SER A 579 21.99 -5.32 -0.49
C SER A 579 21.75 -4.78 0.91
N MET A 580 20.58 -4.17 1.14
CA MET A 580 20.19 -3.63 2.44
C MET A 580 18.73 -4.00 2.71
N ALA A 581 18.51 -4.75 3.78
CA ALA A 581 17.18 -5.16 4.22
C ALA A 581 17.21 -5.61 5.69
N ARG A 582 16.03 -5.84 6.28
CA ARG A 582 15.94 -6.64 7.50
C ARG A 582 16.40 -8.07 7.22
N LEU A 583 16.91 -8.75 8.24
CA LEU A 583 17.33 -10.13 8.14
C LEU A 583 16.17 -11.04 8.56
N ASP A 584 15.35 -11.42 7.58
CA ASP A 584 14.24 -12.37 7.75
C ASP A 584 14.19 -13.34 6.55
N THR A 585 13.42 -14.43 6.70
CA THR A 585 13.33 -15.51 5.71
C THR A 585 12.85 -14.99 4.35
N VAL A 586 11.91 -14.05 4.36
CA VAL A 586 11.27 -13.52 3.15
C VAL A 586 12.25 -12.62 2.40
N LYS A 587 13.03 -11.78 3.10
CA LYS A 587 14.04 -10.90 2.49
C LYS A 587 15.20 -11.68 1.86
N ASN A 588 15.46 -12.91 2.31
CA ASN A 588 16.32 -13.87 1.63
C ASN A 588 17.77 -13.37 1.35
N ILE A 589 18.32 -12.56 2.27
CA ILE A 589 19.71 -12.09 2.19
C ILE A 589 20.70 -13.25 2.28
N THR A 590 20.36 -14.30 3.04
CA THR A 590 21.14 -15.53 3.09
C THR A 590 21.11 -16.28 1.75
N GLY A 591 20.00 -16.25 1.01
CA GLY A 591 19.91 -16.78 -0.35
C GLY A 591 20.89 -16.09 -1.29
N LEU A 592 20.92 -14.75 -1.33
CA LEU A 592 21.91 -14.00 -2.11
C LEU A 592 23.35 -14.35 -1.74
N THR A 593 23.63 -14.52 -0.44
CA THR A 593 24.96 -14.91 0.03
C THR A 593 25.34 -16.31 -0.45
N GLU A 594 24.39 -17.24 -0.48
CA GLU A 594 24.59 -18.57 -1.05
C GLU A 594 24.84 -18.52 -2.56
N TRP A 595 24.04 -17.75 -3.31
CA TRP A 595 24.19 -17.58 -4.76
C TRP A 595 25.57 -17.03 -5.12
N TYR A 596 26.01 -15.99 -4.40
CA TYR A 596 27.35 -15.42 -4.55
C TYR A 596 28.43 -16.43 -4.20
N GLY A 597 28.28 -17.16 -3.09
CA GLY A 597 29.28 -18.13 -2.63
C GLY A 597 29.51 -19.30 -3.61
N LYS A 598 28.43 -19.77 -4.27
CA LYS A 598 28.47 -20.84 -5.28
C LYS A 598 29.08 -20.38 -6.61
N ASN A 599 28.90 -19.11 -6.99
CA ASN A 599 29.29 -18.63 -8.31
C ASN A 599 30.71 -18.01 -8.31
N GLU A 600 31.72 -18.83 -8.62
CA GLU A 600 33.13 -18.40 -8.67
C GLU A 600 33.38 -17.29 -9.71
N ARG A 601 32.66 -17.32 -10.85
CA ARG A 601 32.78 -16.27 -11.88
C ARG A 601 32.35 -14.92 -11.31
N LEU A 602 31.23 -14.89 -10.59
CA LEU A 602 30.74 -13.67 -9.94
C LEU A 602 31.73 -13.14 -8.91
N ARG A 603 32.22 -14.03 -8.03
CA ARG A 603 33.21 -13.71 -6.99
C ARG A 603 34.50 -13.11 -7.54
N ASN A 604 34.92 -13.57 -8.71
CA ASN A 604 36.11 -13.04 -9.38
C ASN A 604 35.92 -11.61 -9.89
N LEU A 605 34.70 -11.22 -10.25
CA LEU A 605 34.38 -9.89 -10.78
C LEU A 605 34.13 -8.86 -9.68
N VAL A 606 33.39 -9.21 -8.61
CA VAL A 606 32.83 -8.23 -7.66
C VAL A 606 32.94 -8.68 -6.20
N ASN A 607 32.87 -7.72 -5.28
CA ASN A 607 32.70 -7.97 -3.84
C ASN A 607 31.22 -8.00 -3.46
N LEU A 608 30.88 -8.68 -2.35
CA LEU A 608 29.52 -8.67 -1.79
C LEU A 608 29.49 -7.89 -0.46
N VAL A 609 28.61 -6.88 -0.38
CA VAL A 609 28.34 -6.10 0.84
C VAL A 609 26.85 -6.24 1.17
N VAL A 610 26.55 -6.68 2.39
CA VAL A 610 25.18 -6.83 2.88
C VAL A 610 24.99 -6.06 4.19
N VAL A 611 23.92 -5.27 4.27
CA VAL A 611 23.48 -4.58 5.48
C VAL A 611 22.21 -5.27 5.98
N ALA A 612 22.31 -6.06 7.05
CA ALA A 612 21.17 -6.84 7.53
C ALA A 612 21.31 -7.29 9.00
N GLY A 613 20.33 -6.97 9.84
CA GLY A 613 20.19 -7.52 11.19
C GLY A 613 21.40 -7.34 12.12
N PHE A 614 21.48 -8.21 13.13
CA PHE A 614 22.60 -8.33 14.07
C PHE A 614 23.56 -9.46 13.66
N PHE A 615 24.78 -9.47 14.20
CA PHE A 615 25.74 -10.56 13.96
C PHE A 615 25.58 -11.74 14.93
N ASP A 616 25.05 -11.48 16.13
CA ASP A 616 24.89 -12.46 17.19
C ASP A 616 23.39 -12.77 17.38
N PRO A 617 22.97 -14.04 17.27
CA PRO A 617 21.58 -14.42 17.52
C PRO A 617 21.08 -13.99 18.90
N SER A 618 21.94 -13.92 19.91
CA SER A 618 21.57 -13.55 21.28
C SER A 618 21.06 -12.10 21.41
N LYS A 619 21.43 -11.23 20.47
CA LYS A 619 21.00 -9.82 20.41
C LYS A 619 19.61 -9.66 19.79
N SER A 620 19.11 -10.67 19.06
CA SER A 620 17.77 -10.64 18.49
C SER A 620 16.74 -11.29 19.42
N LYS A 621 15.52 -10.75 19.40
CA LYS A 621 14.34 -11.36 20.05
C LYS A 621 13.45 -12.08 19.02
N ASP A 622 13.79 -11.98 17.74
CA ASP A 622 13.02 -12.56 16.63
C ASP A 622 13.63 -13.90 16.21
N ARG A 623 12.79 -14.95 16.17
CA ARG A 623 13.26 -16.31 15.92
C ARG A 623 13.73 -16.51 14.48
N GLU A 624 13.12 -15.82 13.52
CA GLU A 624 13.53 -15.91 12.12
C GLU A 624 14.88 -15.23 11.92
N GLU A 625 15.05 -14.02 12.45
CA GLU A 625 16.34 -13.32 12.41
C GLU A 625 17.45 -14.16 13.08
N MET A 626 17.19 -14.75 14.27
CA MET A 626 18.15 -15.64 14.92
C MET A 626 18.59 -16.81 14.02
N ALA A 627 17.64 -17.45 13.32
CA ALA A 627 17.93 -18.57 12.42
C ALA A 627 18.70 -18.12 11.17
N GLU A 628 18.33 -16.97 10.59
CA GLU A 628 19.00 -16.40 9.43
C GLU A 628 20.42 -15.91 9.78
N ILE A 629 20.66 -15.40 10.98
CA ILE A 629 22.02 -15.09 11.49
C ILE A 629 22.88 -16.35 11.52
N GLN A 630 22.37 -17.44 12.08
CA GLN A 630 23.09 -18.72 12.13
C GLN A 630 23.40 -19.23 10.73
N LYS A 631 22.41 -19.16 9.82
CA LYS A 631 22.57 -19.53 8.42
C LYS A 631 23.63 -18.67 7.71
N MET A 632 23.64 -17.36 7.97
CA MET A 632 24.64 -16.45 7.41
C MET A 632 26.06 -16.85 7.80
N HIS A 633 26.31 -17.11 9.09
CA HIS A 633 27.61 -17.61 9.58
C HIS A 633 28.01 -18.94 8.93
N MET A 634 27.07 -19.88 8.81
CA MET A 634 27.33 -21.16 8.13
C MET A 634 27.73 -20.97 6.67
N LEU A 635 27.05 -20.07 5.94
CA LEU A 635 27.35 -19.80 4.53
C LEU A 635 28.71 -19.14 4.33
N ILE A 636 29.07 -18.18 5.18
CA ILE A 636 30.38 -17.51 5.17
C ILE A 636 31.52 -18.54 5.32
N GLN A 637 31.35 -19.48 6.26
CA GLN A 637 32.32 -20.55 6.49
C GLN A 637 32.33 -21.56 5.34
N LYS A 638 31.15 -22.06 4.93
CA LYS A 638 30.99 -23.08 3.88
C LYS A 638 31.64 -22.66 2.56
N TYR A 639 31.48 -21.41 2.14
CA TYR A 639 32.00 -20.91 0.85
C TYR A 639 33.32 -20.14 0.98
N ASN A 640 33.91 -20.09 2.18
CA ASN A 640 35.13 -19.35 2.49
C ASN A 640 35.13 -17.92 1.93
N LEU A 641 34.17 -17.11 2.38
CA LEU A 641 33.90 -15.77 1.83
C LEU A 641 34.84 -14.67 2.35
N LYS A 642 35.80 -15.00 3.21
CA LYS A 642 36.77 -14.03 3.74
C LYS A 642 37.53 -13.32 2.61
N GLY A 643 37.69 -12.00 2.72
CA GLY A 643 38.34 -11.16 1.71
C GLY A 643 37.46 -10.74 0.52
N GLN A 644 36.24 -11.28 0.40
CA GLN A 644 35.32 -11.00 -0.72
C GLN A 644 33.94 -10.53 -0.24
N PHE A 645 33.69 -10.61 1.06
CA PHE A 645 32.39 -10.39 1.68
C PHE A 645 32.51 -9.47 2.90
N ARG A 646 31.51 -8.59 3.04
CA ARG A 646 31.36 -7.67 4.16
C ARG A 646 29.91 -7.66 4.63
N TRP A 647 29.69 -7.98 5.90
CA TRP A 647 28.38 -7.92 6.53
C TRP A 647 28.36 -6.77 7.54
N ILE A 648 27.44 -5.84 7.35
CA ILE A 648 27.26 -4.62 8.13
C ILE A 648 25.95 -4.71 8.93
N ALA A 649 25.98 -4.20 10.16
CA ALA A 649 24.82 -4.15 11.04
C ALA A 649 23.76 -3.17 10.51
N ALA A 650 22.50 -3.34 10.94
CA ALA A 650 21.40 -2.47 10.51
C ALA A 650 21.73 -0.96 10.67
N GLN A 651 21.42 -0.18 9.62
CA GLN A 651 21.74 1.25 9.56
C GLN A 651 20.47 2.09 9.76
N THR A 652 20.53 3.09 10.64
CA THR A 652 19.35 3.91 11.02
C THR A 652 19.39 5.35 10.51
N ASP A 653 20.56 5.86 10.10
CA ASP A 653 20.70 7.23 9.57
C ASP A 653 20.42 7.25 8.06
N LYS A 654 19.27 7.83 7.68
CA LYS A 654 18.85 7.92 6.27
C LYS A 654 19.82 8.71 5.40
N TYR A 655 20.48 9.76 5.92
CA TYR A 655 21.42 10.58 5.13
C TYR A 655 22.71 9.82 4.86
N ARG A 656 23.23 9.11 5.87
CA ARG A 656 24.37 8.21 5.68
C ARG A 656 24.04 7.08 4.71
N ASN A 657 22.83 6.51 4.79
CA ASN A 657 22.37 5.46 3.86
C ASN A 657 22.27 5.97 2.42
N GLY A 658 21.72 7.17 2.20
CA GLY A 658 21.68 7.80 0.87
C GLY A 658 23.09 7.98 0.28
N GLU A 659 24.06 8.42 1.11
CA GLU A 659 25.44 8.54 0.66
C GLU A 659 26.11 7.18 0.43
N LEU A 660 25.78 6.17 1.23
CA LEU A 660 26.27 4.80 1.03
C LEU A 660 25.87 4.27 -0.35
N TYR A 661 24.59 4.39 -0.76
CA TYR A 661 24.16 3.99 -2.11
C TYR A 661 24.98 4.68 -3.21
N ARG A 662 25.25 6.00 -3.07
CA ARG A 662 26.06 6.75 -4.03
C ARG A 662 27.54 6.34 -4.01
N CYS A 663 28.11 6.04 -2.85
CA CYS A 663 29.46 5.48 -2.75
C CYS A 663 29.55 4.09 -3.41
N ILE A 664 28.51 3.26 -3.34
CA ILE A 664 28.45 2.01 -4.11
C ILE A 664 28.41 2.28 -5.61
N ALA A 665 27.62 3.28 -6.05
CA ALA A 665 27.57 3.69 -7.45
C ALA A 665 28.93 4.20 -7.96
N ASP A 666 29.72 4.90 -7.14
CA ASP A 666 31.10 5.30 -7.48
C ASP A 666 32.02 4.10 -7.78
N THR A 667 31.71 2.91 -7.24
CA THR A 667 32.44 1.66 -7.54
C THR A 667 31.96 0.96 -8.82
N GLN A 668 31.01 1.54 -9.55
CA GLN A 668 30.26 0.89 -10.63
C GLN A 668 29.62 -0.43 -10.17
N GLY A 669 29.14 -0.44 -8.93
CA GLY A 669 28.47 -1.57 -8.29
C GLY A 669 27.04 -1.80 -8.79
N ALA A 670 26.30 -2.65 -8.10
CA ALA A 670 24.87 -2.87 -8.34
C ALA A 670 24.12 -3.12 -7.03
N PHE A 671 22.84 -2.76 -6.98
CA PHE A 671 21.95 -3.15 -5.89
C PHE A 671 21.28 -4.49 -6.22
N VAL A 672 21.16 -5.37 -5.23
CA VAL A 672 20.45 -6.64 -5.37
C VAL A 672 19.42 -6.80 -4.26
N GLN A 673 18.16 -7.02 -4.65
CA GLN A 673 17.02 -7.27 -3.78
C GLN A 673 16.54 -8.71 -4.02
N PRO A 674 16.90 -9.69 -3.17
CA PRO A 674 16.72 -11.12 -3.46
C PRO A 674 15.48 -11.75 -2.81
N ALA A 675 14.50 -10.96 -2.33
CA ALA A 675 13.41 -11.49 -1.52
C ALA A 675 12.59 -12.55 -2.28
N LEU A 676 12.14 -13.57 -1.55
CA LEU A 676 11.17 -14.56 -2.04
C LEU A 676 9.87 -13.87 -2.50
N TYR A 677 9.53 -12.76 -1.86
CA TYR A 677 8.43 -11.89 -2.25
C TYR A 677 8.66 -10.49 -1.68
N GLU A 678 8.40 -9.44 -2.45
CA GLU A 678 8.51 -8.04 -2.01
C GLU A 678 7.22 -7.29 -2.37
N ALA A 679 6.52 -6.74 -1.38
CA ALA A 679 5.21 -6.11 -1.62
C ALA A 679 5.32 -4.84 -2.49
N PHE A 680 6.38 -4.04 -2.27
CA PHE A 680 6.67 -2.85 -3.06
C PHE A 680 8.16 -2.73 -3.36
N GLY A 681 9.00 -2.58 -2.32
CA GLY A 681 10.45 -2.47 -2.46
C GLY A 681 10.96 -1.03 -2.49
N LEU A 682 10.79 -0.28 -1.40
CA LEU A 682 11.34 1.08 -1.29
C LEU A 682 12.85 1.13 -1.55
N THR A 683 13.61 0.12 -1.10
CA THR A 683 15.06 0.05 -1.34
C THR A 683 15.43 -0.06 -2.82
N VAL A 684 14.55 -0.64 -3.66
CA VAL A 684 14.71 -0.64 -5.13
C VAL A 684 14.63 0.79 -5.66
N ILE A 685 13.64 1.56 -5.21
CA ILE A 685 13.46 2.97 -5.61
C ILE A 685 14.58 3.86 -5.06
N GLU A 686 15.05 3.62 -3.84
CA GLU A 686 16.19 4.33 -3.24
C GLU A 686 17.47 4.11 -4.05
N ALA A 687 17.78 2.86 -4.40
CA ALA A 687 18.93 2.50 -5.22
C ALA A 687 18.86 3.14 -6.61
N MET A 688 17.72 2.99 -7.29
CA MET A 688 17.50 3.58 -8.61
C MET A 688 17.54 5.12 -8.59
N ASN A 689 17.03 5.78 -7.54
CA ASN A 689 17.15 7.24 -7.36
C ASN A 689 18.61 7.70 -7.24
N CYS A 690 19.49 6.84 -6.71
CA CYS A 690 20.91 7.13 -6.61
C CYS A 690 21.67 6.82 -7.90
N GLY A 691 21.00 6.31 -8.94
CA GLY A 691 21.60 5.88 -10.20
C GLY A 691 22.33 4.53 -10.09
N LEU A 692 21.97 3.68 -9.13
CA LEU A 692 22.60 2.37 -8.95
C LEU A 692 21.82 1.30 -9.75
N PRO A 693 22.42 0.66 -10.77
CA PRO A 693 21.79 -0.46 -11.48
C PRO A 693 21.29 -1.51 -10.50
N THR A 694 20.04 -1.94 -10.69
CA THR A 694 19.33 -2.74 -9.69
C THR A 694 18.83 -4.07 -10.26
N PHE A 695 19.07 -5.14 -9.51
CA PHE A 695 18.50 -6.47 -9.68
C PHE A 695 17.47 -6.70 -8.58
N ALA A 696 16.22 -6.96 -8.93
CA ALA A 696 15.17 -7.19 -7.93
C ALA A 696 14.32 -8.40 -8.26
N THR A 697 13.67 -8.95 -7.23
CA THR A 697 12.80 -10.12 -7.36
C THR A 697 11.69 -9.87 -8.38
N ASN A 698 11.38 -10.89 -9.20
CA ASN A 698 10.20 -10.87 -10.06
C ASN A 698 8.89 -11.20 -9.29
N GLN A 699 8.98 -11.40 -7.97
CA GLN A 699 7.84 -11.74 -7.10
C GLN A 699 7.35 -10.51 -6.32
N GLY A 700 6.29 -9.86 -6.84
CA GLY A 700 5.60 -8.75 -6.18
C GLY A 700 5.92 -7.39 -6.81
N GLY A 701 5.94 -6.33 -5.99
CA GLY A 701 6.04 -4.94 -6.44
C GLY A 701 7.24 -4.59 -7.32
N PRO A 702 8.47 -5.10 -7.08
CA PRO A 702 9.61 -4.78 -7.92
C PRO A 702 9.45 -5.20 -9.39
N ALA A 703 8.62 -6.21 -9.67
CA ALA A 703 8.28 -6.64 -11.03
C ALA A 703 7.55 -5.55 -11.85
N GLU A 704 6.92 -4.58 -11.19
CA GLU A 704 6.29 -3.41 -11.81
C GLU A 704 7.25 -2.21 -11.86
N ILE A 705 8.17 -2.09 -10.90
CA ILE A 705 9.11 -0.98 -10.80
C ILE A 705 10.14 -1.05 -11.93
N ILE A 706 10.72 -2.23 -12.13
CA ILE A 706 11.78 -2.46 -13.12
C ILE A 706 11.18 -2.88 -14.46
N VAL A 707 11.76 -2.36 -15.54
CA VAL A 707 11.57 -2.88 -16.88
C VAL A 707 12.81 -3.71 -17.20
N ASP A 708 12.67 -5.04 -17.18
CA ASP A 708 13.79 -6.00 -17.30
C ASP A 708 14.65 -5.71 -18.54
N GLY A 709 15.95 -5.55 -18.32
CA GLY A 709 16.94 -5.23 -19.35
C GLY A 709 16.98 -3.77 -19.79
N VAL A 710 16.10 -2.91 -19.28
CA VAL A 710 16.05 -1.47 -19.62
C VAL A 710 16.44 -0.62 -18.42
N SER A 711 15.61 -0.59 -17.36
CA SER A 711 15.85 0.23 -16.16
C SER A 711 16.46 -0.54 -14.99
N GLY A 712 16.73 -1.84 -15.19
CA GLY A 712 17.24 -2.77 -14.20
C GLY A 712 16.99 -4.21 -14.66
N PHE A 713 17.09 -5.18 -13.76
CA PHE A 713 16.88 -6.59 -14.08
C PHE A 713 16.00 -7.30 -13.06
N HIS A 714 15.17 -8.20 -13.54
CA HIS A 714 14.42 -9.15 -12.73
C HIS A 714 15.26 -10.39 -12.43
N ILE A 715 15.21 -10.87 -11.20
CA ILE A 715 15.79 -12.13 -10.75
C ILE A 715 14.70 -13.03 -10.14
N ASP A 716 14.80 -14.34 -10.35
CA ASP A 716 13.89 -15.31 -9.75
C ASP A 716 14.50 -15.86 -8.45
N PRO A 717 13.91 -15.53 -7.28
CA PRO A 717 14.47 -15.95 -6.00
C PRO A 717 14.39 -17.48 -5.78
N HIS A 718 13.61 -18.20 -6.57
CA HIS A 718 13.54 -19.66 -6.56
C HIS A 718 14.57 -20.32 -7.48
N ASN A 719 15.26 -19.55 -8.32
CA ASN A 719 16.35 -20.01 -9.19
C ASN A 719 17.62 -19.17 -8.99
N GLY A 720 18.35 -19.50 -7.93
CA GLY A 720 19.59 -18.80 -7.56
C GLY A 720 20.72 -18.92 -8.58
N ASP A 721 20.78 -20.03 -9.32
CA ASP A 721 21.81 -20.24 -10.34
C ASP A 721 21.57 -19.33 -11.55
N GLU A 722 20.33 -19.26 -12.05
CA GLU A 722 19.96 -18.29 -13.10
C GLU A 722 20.19 -16.86 -12.65
N SER A 723 19.73 -16.51 -11.45
CA SER A 723 19.87 -15.17 -10.88
C SER A 723 21.33 -14.75 -10.74
N SER A 724 22.19 -15.62 -10.21
CA SER A 724 23.63 -15.33 -10.07
C SER A 724 24.33 -15.20 -11.43
N ASN A 725 23.94 -16.01 -12.41
CA ASN A 725 24.47 -15.93 -13.77
C ASN A 725 24.04 -14.64 -14.47
N LYS A 726 22.82 -14.17 -14.24
CA LYS A 726 22.33 -12.88 -14.77
C LYS A 726 23.15 -11.71 -14.23
N ILE A 727 23.42 -11.70 -12.93
CA ILE A 727 24.29 -10.69 -12.29
C ILE A 727 25.73 -10.80 -12.83
N THR A 728 26.25 -12.02 -12.99
CA THR A 728 27.59 -12.27 -13.55
C THR A 728 27.72 -11.71 -14.97
N ASN A 729 26.73 -11.99 -15.82
CA ASN A 729 26.72 -11.54 -17.21
C ASN A 729 26.67 -10.01 -17.31
N PHE A 730 25.93 -9.34 -16.42
CA PHE A 730 25.93 -7.88 -16.34
C PHE A 730 27.32 -7.32 -16.05
N PHE A 731 27.99 -7.77 -14.98
CA PHE A 731 29.33 -7.26 -14.66
C PHE A 731 30.38 -7.64 -15.69
N GLN A 732 30.24 -8.80 -16.34
CA GLN A 732 31.09 -9.17 -17.46
C GLN A 732 30.89 -8.20 -18.63
N LYS A 733 29.65 -7.89 -18.99
CA LYS A 733 29.34 -6.94 -20.05
C LYS A 733 29.81 -5.53 -19.72
N CYS A 734 29.66 -5.06 -18.48
CA CYS A 734 30.21 -3.77 -18.04
C CYS A 734 31.74 -3.68 -18.14
N LYS A 735 32.45 -4.82 -18.12
CA LYS A 735 33.90 -4.88 -18.33
C LYS A 735 34.28 -4.89 -19.82
N GLU A 736 33.38 -5.38 -20.67
CA GLU A 736 33.56 -5.44 -22.13
C GLU A 736 33.11 -4.14 -22.81
N GLU A 737 32.12 -3.45 -22.24
CA GLU A 737 31.48 -2.23 -22.75
C GLU A 737 31.46 -1.14 -21.64
N ASP A 738 32.37 -0.18 -21.71
CA ASP A 738 32.57 0.87 -20.68
C ASP A 738 31.30 1.70 -20.39
N GLU A 739 30.43 1.91 -21.39
CA GLU A 739 29.22 2.72 -21.24
C GLU A 739 28.01 1.94 -20.73
N TYR A 740 28.04 0.60 -20.74
CA TYR A 740 26.86 -0.22 -20.48
C TYR A 740 26.29 0.00 -19.07
N TRP A 741 27.15 0.16 -18.07
CA TRP A 741 26.73 0.47 -16.70
C TRP A 741 25.99 1.82 -16.63
N ASN A 742 26.52 2.84 -17.30
CA ASN A 742 25.94 4.18 -17.34
C ASN A 742 24.58 4.18 -18.06
N THR A 743 24.44 3.42 -19.15
CA THR A 743 23.16 3.28 -19.86
C THR A 743 22.07 2.74 -18.93
N ILE A 744 22.35 1.69 -18.15
CA ILE A 744 21.37 1.14 -17.19
C ILE A 744 21.12 2.13 -16.04
N SER A 745 22.16 2.82 -15.56
CA SER A 745 22.04 3.85 -14.52
C SER A 745 21.10 4.99 -14.96
N GLU A 746 21.32 5.55 -16.15
CA GLU A 746 20.48 6.62 -16.71
C GLU A 746 19.04 6.17 -16.94
N ALA A 747 18.84 4.98 -17.51
CA ALA A 747 17.51 4.41 -17.69
C ALA A 747 16.80 4.13 -16.35
N SER A 748 17.55 3.75 -15.30
CA SER A 748 17.00 3.60 -13.95
C SER A 748 16.52 4.93 -13.37
N LEU A 749 17.30 6.01 -13.55
CA LEU A 749 16.93 7.36 -13.12
C LEU A 749 15.71 7.89 -13.87
N GLN A 750 15.68 7.71 -15.19
CA GLN A 750 14.55 8.10 -16.03
C GLN A 750 13.27 7.40 -15.57
N ARG A 751 13.32 6.08 -15.33
CA ARG A 751 12.18 5.31 -14.81
C ARG A 751 11.63 5.90 -13.51
N ILE A 752 12.50 6.31 -12.59
CA ILE A 752 12.07 6.93 -11.34
C ILE A 752 11.42 8.29 -11.58
N TYR A 753 12.06 9.17 -12.35
CA TYR A 753 11.51 10.52 -12.60
C TYR A 753 10.18 10.50 -13.34
N GLU A 754 9.90 9.46 -14.12
CA GLU A 754 8.63 9.28 -14.84
C GLU A 754 7.52 8.66 -14.00
N CYS A 755 7.84 7.87 -12.96
CA CYS A 755 6.85 7.00 -12.30
C CYS A 755 6.84 7.03 -10.76
N TYR A 756 7.98 7.23 -10.10
CA TYR A 756 8.16 6.95 -8.67
C TYR A 756 8.73 8.15 -7.91
N THR A 757 8.07 9.30 -8.03
CA THR A 757 8.39 10.50 -7.25
C THR A 757 7.20 10.96 -6.42
N TRP A 758 7.47 11.54 -5.26
CA TRP A 758 6.44 12.13 -4.41
C TRP A 758 5.70 13.30 -5.09
N LYS A 759 6.35 13.99 -6.03
CA LYS A 759 5.72 15.03 -6.85
C LYS A 759 4.64 14.46 -7.78
N ILE A 760 4.93 13.35 -8.47
CA ILE A 760 3.94 12.66 -9.32
C ILE A 760 2.79 12.14 -8.45
N TYR A 761 3.14 11.53 -7.31
CA TYR A 761 2.17 11.05 -6.34
C TYR A 761 1.20 12.16 -5.90
N ALA A 762 1.72 13.29 -5.39
CA ALA A 762 0.91 14.40 -4.91
C ALA A 762 0.00 14.97 -5.99
N ASN A 763 0.53 15.13 -7.21
CA ASN A 763 -0.26 15.58 -8.36
C ASN A 763 -1.41 14.64 -8.67
N LYS A 764 -1.13 13.34 -8.71
CA LYS A 764 -2.13 12.32 -9.02
C LYS A 764 -3.21 12.25 -7.93
N VAL A 765 -2.83 12.25 -6.65
CA VAL A 765 -3.78 12.19 -5.53
C VAL A 765 -4.68 13.42 -5.47
N LEU A 766 -4.13 14.62 -5.68
CA LEU A 766 -4.93 15.84 -5.71
C LEU A 766 -5.87 15.86 -6.93
N ASN A 767 -5.42 15.41 -8.10
CA ASN A 767 -6.29 15.26 -9.28
C ASN A 767 -7.43 14.26 -9.03
N MET A 768 -7.14 13.13 -8.39
CA MET A 768 -8.16 12.17 -7.94
C MET A 768 -9.15 12.86 -7.00
N GLY A 769 -8.68 13.57 -5.97
CA GLY A 769 -9.55 14.31 -5.07
C GLY A 769 -10.51 15.27 -5.80
N CYS A 770 -10.02 16.01 -6.79
CA CYS A 770 -10.85 16.90 -7.61
C CYS A 770 -11.89 16.11 -8.42
N LEU A 771 -11.45 15.10 -9.17
CA LEU A 771 -12.31 14.38 -10.11
C LEU A 771 -13.35 13.50 -9.39
N TYR A 772 -12.94 12.76 -8.34
CA TYR A 772 -13.86 11.91 -7.58
C TYR A 772 -14.86 12.71 -6.76
N SER A 773 -14.53 13.95 -6.38
CA SER A 773 -15.51 14.87 -5.77
C SER A 773 -16.65 15.20 -6.73
N PHE A 774 -16.35 15.40 -8.00
CA PHE A 774 -17.37 15.59 -9.04
C PHE A 774 -18.10 14.28 -9.39
N TRP A 775 -17.37 13.18 -9.55
CA TRP A 775 -17.92 11.84 -9.80
C TRP A 775 -18.98 11.44 -8.77
N LYS A 776 -18.72 11.77 -7.50
CA LYS A 776 -19.62 11.56 -6.37
C LYS A 776 -20.95 12.30 -6.51
N LEU A 777 -20.98 13.45 -7.18
CA LEU A 777 -22.22 14.21 -7.43
C LEU A 777 -23.10 13.52 -8.48
N LEU A 778 -22.48 12.89 -9.48
CA LEU A 778 -23.20 12.18 -10.55
C LEU A 778 -23.82 10.85 -10.08
N ASN A 779 -23.18 10.16 -9.14
CA ASN A 779 -23.60 8.83 -8.66
C ASN A 779 -24.30 8.86 -7.30
N LYS A 780 -25.07 9.92 -7.04
CA LYS A 780 -25.66 10.20 -5.71
C LYS A 780 -26.54 9.06 -5.19
N ASP A 781 -27.41 8.49 -6.03
CA ASP A 781 -28.39 7.49 -5.59
C ASP A 781 -27.71 6.16 -5.21
N GLN A 782 -26.81 5.66 -6.08
CA GLN A 782 -26.01 4.47 -5.79
C GLN A 782 -25.21 4.64 -4.51
N LYS A 783 -24.58 5.81 -4.34
CA LYS A 783 -23.82 6.13 -3.13
C LYS A 783 -24.71 6.13 -1.88
N GLN A 784 -25.92 6.67 -1.94
CA GLN A 784 -26.84 6.65 -0.81
C GLN A 784 -27.30 5.22 -0.45
N ALA A 785 -27.56 4.37 -1.44
CA ALA A 785 -27.89 2.96 -1.20
C ALA A 785 -26.73 2.23 -0.51
N LYS A 786 -25.51 2.35 -1.05
CA LYS A 786 -24.27 1.80 -0.48
C LYS A 786 -24.04 2.30 0.95
N GLN A 787 -24.23 3.60 1.19
CA GLN A 787 -24.10 4.21 2.51
C GLN A 787 -25.06 3.62 3.54
N LYS A 788 -26.33 3.40 3.18
CA LYS A 788 -27.31 2.80 4.09
C LYS A 788 -26.94 1.36 4.46
N TYR A 789 -26.47 0.58 3.48
CA TYR A 789 -26.03 -0.79 3.70
C TYR A 789 -24.78 -0.85 4.60
N VAL A 790 -23.78 0.00 4.33
CA VAL A 790 -22.59 0.17 5.19
C VAL A 790 -23.01 0.57 6.61
N ASN A 791 -23.91 1.54 6.76
CA ASN A 791 -24.37 1.98 8.08
C ASN A 791 -25.07 0.85 8.84
N MET A 792 -25.90 0.05 8.17
CA MET A 792 -26.54 -1.11 8.77
C MET A 792 -25.49 -2.11 9.26
N PHE A 793 -24.53 -2.46 8.40
CA PHE A 793 -23.46 -3.40 8.72
C PHE A 793 -22.57 -2.89 9.86
N TYR A 794 -22.20 -1.61 9.87
CA TYR A 794 -21.46 -1.00 10.97
C TYR A 794 -22.23 -1.07 12.30
N ASN A 795 -23.51 -0.70 12.28
CA ASN A 795 -24.31 -0.58 13.51
C ASN A 795 -24.70 -1.92 14.12
N LEU A 796 -25.00 -2.92 13.28
CA LEU A 796 -25.53 -4.21 13.72
C LEU A 796 -24.45 -5.29 13.83
N GLU A 797 -23.39 -5.20 13.03
CA GLU A 797 -22.30 -6.19 13.05
C GLU A 797 -21.08 -5.64 13.79
N TYR A 798 -20.41 -4.63 13.21
CA TYR A 798 -19.14 -4.13 13.75
C TYR A 798 -19.25 -3.67 15.20
N ARG A 799 -20.27 -2.88 15.56
CA ARG A 799 -20.47 -2.42 16.95
C ARG A 799 -20.69 -3.57 17.94
N ASN A 800 -21.27 -4.68 17.51
CA ASN A 800 -21.48 -5.84 18.39
C ASN A 800 -20.19 -6.63 18.57
N LEU A 801 -19.40 -6.80 17.49
CA LEU A 801 -18.06 -7.39 17.56
C LEU A 801 -17.14 -6.59 18.50
N VAL A 802 -17.17 -5.26 18.42
CA VAL A 802 -16.34 -4.40 19.27
C VAL A 802 -16.57 -4.62 20.77
N LYS A 803 -17.79 -5.01 21.19
CA LYS A 803 -18.11 -5.26 22.60
C LYS A 803 -17.38 -6.48 23.18
N THR A 804 -16.91 -7.40 22.33
CA THR A 804 -16.17 -8.60 22.76
C THR A 804 -14.68 -8.33 22.95
N VAL A 805 -14.16 -7.21 22.43
CA VAL A 805 -12.76 -6.82 22.58
C VAL A 805 -12.52 -6.28 24.00
N PRO A 806 -11.61 -6.89 24.79
CA PRO A 806 -11.38 -6.47 26.17
C PRO A 806 -10.85 -5.03 26.27
N ILE A 807 -11.50 -4.20 27.08
CA ILE A 807 -10.97 -2.90 27.47
C ILE A 807 -10.19 -3.09 28.77
N PRO A 808 -8.89 -2.78 28.83
CA PRO A 808 -8.13 -2.97 30.06
C PRO A 808 -8.70 -2.14 31.22
N SER A 809 -9.19 -2.80 32.26
CA SER A 809 -9.64 -2.15 33.50
C SER A 809 -8.42 -1.82 34.35
N TYR A 810 -7.93 -0.59 34.27
CA TYR A 810 -6.86 -0.14 35.17
C TYR A 810 -7.43 0.76 36.26
N GLU A 811 -7.37 0.24 37.50
CA GLU A 811 -7.47 1.06 38.70
C GLU A 811 -6.27 2.01 38.71
N ILE A 812 -6.54 3.31 38.86
CA ILE A 812 -5.52 4.31 39.12
C ILE A 812 -4.76 3.85 40.39
N PRO A 813 -3.42 3.70 40.37
CA PRO A 813 -2.70 3.40 41.59
C PRO A 813 -3.02 4.50 42.59
N LYS A 814 -3.64 4.13 43.72
CA LYS A 814 -3.85 5.07 44.83
C LYS A 814 -2.48 5.71 45.12
N PRO A 815 -2.40 7.04 45.29
CA PRO A 815 -1.15 7.66 45.67
C PRO A 815 -0.67 6.94 46.93
N VAL A 816 0.53 6.35 46.87
CA VAL A 816 1.19 5.78 48.03
C VAL A 816 1.12 6.87 49.10
N PRO A 817 0.50 6.62 50.27
CA PRO A 817 0.44 7.64 51.30
C PRO A 817 1.87 8.08 51.55
N GLN A 818 2.14 9.36 51.33
CA GLN A 818 3.41 9.97 51.72
C GLN A 818 3.64 9.54 53.17
N THR A 819 4.62 8.66 53.38
CA THR A 819 5.13 8.39 54.70
C THR A 819 5.52 9.75 55.26
N THR A 820 4.68 10.24 56.15
CA THR A 820 4.96 11.42 56.96
C THR A 820 6.25 11.10 57.69
N VAL A 821 7.35 11.65 57.18
CA VAL A 821 8.62 11.66 57.89
C VAL A 821 8.37 12.47 59.15
N ARG A 822 8.11 11.76 60.25
CA ARG A 822 8.13 12.35 61.59
C ARG A 822 9.51 12.98 61.78
N PRO A 823 9.61 14.24 62.24
CA PRO A 823 10.90 14.85 62.51
C PRO A 823 11.64 14.03 63.57
N GLN A 824 12.83 13.54 63.26
CA GLN A 824 13.71 12.96 64.27
C GLN A 824 14.06 14.05 65.29
N SER A 825 13.72 13.79 66.55
CA SER A 825 14.12 14.63 67.67
C SER A 825 15.63 14.53 67.89
N LEU A 826 16.31 15.66 67.84
CA LEU A 826 17.68 15.83 68.32
C LEU A 826 17.74 15.48 69.81
N LYS A 827 18.45 14.41 70.18
CA LYS A 827 18.93 14.19 71.56
C LYS A 827 20.46 14.22 71.60
N ARG A 828 20.94 15.04 72.54
CA ARG A 828 22.32 15.49 72.78
C ARG A 828 23.29 14.36 73.12
N ARG A 829 24.55 14.57 72.69
CA ARG A 829 25.80 13.88 73.06
C ARG A 829 26.02 13.75 74.58
N GLN A 830 26.67 12.66 75.01
CA GLN A 830 27.90 12.65 75.84
C GLN A 830 28.56 11.23 75.87
N PRO A 831 29.84 11.08 76.29
CA PRO A 831 30.93 10.46 75.48
C PRO A 831 31.35 9.03 75.89
N PRO A 832 32.20 8.35 75.07
CA PRO A 832 32.75 7.03 75.43
C PRO A 832 34.21 7.10 75.95
N ARG A 833 34.58 6.19 76.86
CA ARG A 833 35.95 5.99 77.34
C ARG A 833 36.56 4.70 76.76
N ILE A 834 37.48 4.91 75.82
CA ILE A 834 38.86 4.39 75.77
C ILE A 834 39.14 2.87 75.83
N LYS A 835 39.76 2.42 74.71
CA LYS A 835 40.93 1.53 74.49
C LYS A 835 40.75 0.06 74.07
N ARG A 836 41.55 -0.21 73.02
CA ARG A 836 42.36 -1.42 72.70
C ARG A 836 41.56 -2.63 72.22
N TRP A 837 42.00 -3.45 71.26
CA TRP A 837 43.20 -3.57 70.41
C TRP A 837 42.93 -4.77 69.48
N PHE A 838 43.36 -4.72 68.20
CA PHE A 838 43.46 -5.83 67.22
C PHE A 838 42.16 -6.60 66.90
N GLY A 839 41.88 -7.08 65.69
CA GLY A 839 42.60 -7.22 64.44
C GLY A 839 41.86 -8.24 63.57
N ALA A 840 42.30 -8.37 62.32
CA ALA A 840 41.78 -9.17 61.21
C ALA A 840 40.57 -8.56 60.49
#